data_AF-A0A975H481-F1
#
_entry.id   AF-A0A975H481-F1
#
_cell.length_a   1.000
_cell.length_b   1.000
_cell.length_c   1.000
_cell.angle_alpha   90.00
_cell.angle_beta   90.00
_cell.angle_gamma   90.00
#
_symmetry.space_group_name_H-M   'P 1'
#
loop_
_entity.id
_entity.type
_entity.pdbx_description
1 polymer ?
#
loop_
_entity_poly.entity_id
_entity_poly.type
_entity_poly.pdbx_seq_one_letter_code
_entity_poly.pdbx_strand_id
1 'polypeptide(L)'
;MQRFELIEGTSAKFWEVQTEGNALTVRFGRIGTQGQVKTKTFATAEAAMAEQQKLIREKTGKGYVEWCATAAQTPRAPASLPAQAPAQDAVVASDPPHPTLLTPPSAIVPATGVPVAASLSPADLPWPSGGLDESLLPLNVGMPVVRGIHVPPFEVTSDLPSDHPLFVGNPSPADDRDLAAMAAACGETWQRWGDSLTQHLAADKLSAADRAAWLQICAQCLTMPNWTYGGAPRWIVQAGVHWRGVAFMVDVLMTLHRAVDNPYRAMGMALQALRHAIAAASPQAHDAALAEAERQRLLAPSSLIIASYLFPHHTAWFSEAMTHIRHRSDMDSLEACVMSIDQALAFVRHMKHLRQPAPSLYLMARLHGEGTLAVLSELIARTEPGWISPLLDWVQAMRYPAQISTLVAHFNHGKEVRARLDKVAEDFPAATLYSAIGEALRTRSSALQGWALRLGARHADSLAQSLAALPAPQADAWRAVLQQRVHAEAPSDALPDLLRTPPWMNPPRAVSLPTLSGPPLNVPVHVDVPEAMRQRATQKSGYSYPSGPKGIAHTVLEHLRIRAESRQPIIDGKALEPGDIDSSGYGWRQIRHLLALPSPLAIRLWNQYPADDWVSDDPHVVRVLLARYGVDALPGLLNYIRVLPESGLLAAIDVDDAGVAALALQSLSKAKAVRAAAQAWVQRHPRTTAAVALHHAFGTDAKAREAGANALRGLMKNCHEALIDQVAAEYGGPMPGAWQALKTLDPLAVLPAKLPKLPGFFVPEAFTRPILQNGQGALPVAAVEHIGTMLAISTLEAPYAGLEHVRQACTPESLAAFAWDVFEAWESAGAAPRQNWAFHALGWFGDDETVRRLAPKVRVWPGQSATKKRAEAGLDLLALIGTDLALMNLNAIADKSKFPAFRERAREKIAAIAEARDLTPEALADRLVPDLGLNERGAETLDFGPRQFTVAFDEALLPYVRERDGARLKTLPRPTKADDPERAPVASARFKQLKKDAEAIASTQIARLELAMARQRRWSGNDFQRFFVQHPVMRFLAARLVWGVYEDGTFAEGFRIAEDWTLADAQDDAYTLAPDATVGIAHVLDMPADTRAAFTQIVADYEIMQPFAQMARQTYALTDDERAANAVTRFAQRPVKAGSLMGLIHRGWERDEAHGGGMLGEFVKLVPGTDGVIVARLDPGLVLGDLSAEPKQTVTTLTLRTTRNGDQPQPLTRLNAVAASEMLRDLDLMAPFT
;
A
#
# COMPACT_ATOMS: atom_id res chain seq x y z
N MET A 1 -29.06 18.96 40.72
CA MET A 1 -29.67 17.87 39.94
C MET A 1 -28.89 16.58 40.12
N GLN A 2 -29.57 15.46 40.38
CA GLN A 2 -28.98 14.13 40.22
C GLN A 2 -28.80 13.85 38.73
N ARG A 3 -27.64 13.34 38.34
CA ARG A 3 -27.28 13.08 36.94
C ARG A 3 -27.16 11.59 36.69
N PHE A 4 -27.71 11.14 35.58
CA PHE A 4 -27.65 9.77 35.10
C PHE A 4 -27.14 9.75 33.66
N GLU A 5 -26.30 8.79 33.32
CA GLU A 5 -25.69 8.68 32.00
C GLU A 5 -25.94 7.31 31.36
N LEU A 6 -26.05 7.28 30.03
CA LEU A 6 -26.17 6.07 29.23
C LEU A 6 -25.17 6.17 28.07
N ILE A 7 -24.23 5.23 28.03
CA ILE A 7 -23.24 5.08 26.96
C ILE A 7 -23.46 3.73 26.30
N GLU A 8 -24.00 3.74 25.08
CA GLU A 8 -24.27 2.54 24.30
C GLU A 8 -23.84 2.77 22.84
N GLY A 9 -22.84 2.00 22.37
CA GLY A 9 -22.21 2.22 21.07
C GLY A 9 -21.61 3.63 20.95
N THR A 10 -21.99 4.36 19.90
CA THR A 10 -21.58 5.76 19.67
C THR A 10 -22.50 6.80 20.35
N SER A 11 -23.56 6.36 21.03
CA SER A 11 -24.55 7.22 21.70
C SER A 11 -24.20 7.39 23.18
N ALA A 12 -23.77 8.59 23.56
CA ALA A 12 -23.47 8.98 24.94
C ALA A 12 -24.47 10.06 25.39
N LYS A 13 -25.40 9.74 26.28
CA LYS A 13 -26.54 10.60 26.69
C LYS A 13 -26.53 10.84 28.20
N PHE A 14 -26.99 12.02 28.61
CA PHE A 14 -27.25 12.34 30.01
C PHE A 14 -28.72 12.68 30.24
N TRP A 15 -29.19 12.39 31.45
CA TRP A 15 -30.50 12.73 31.96
C TRP A 15 -30.34 13.17 33.42
N GLU A 16 -30.92 14.30 33.77
CA GLU A 16 -30.77 14.98 35.05
C GLU A 16 -32.14 15.32 35.62
N VAL A 17 -32.27 15.23 36.94
CA VAL A 17 -33.52 15.53 37.64
C VAL A 17 -33.28 16.22 38.97
N GLN A 18 -34.18 17.12 39.33
CA GLN A 18 -34.26 17.77 40.64
C GLN A 18 -35.71 18.14 40.96
N THR A 19 -36.08 17.99 42.22
CA THR A 19 -37.26 18.64 42.79
C THR A 19 -36.86 19.86 43.59
N GLU A 20 -37.69 20.89 43.54
CA GLU A 20 -37.55 22.10 44.35
C GLU A 20 -38.96 22.55 44.74
N GLY A 21 -39.29 22.43 46.03
CA GLY A 21 -40.67 22.57 46.50
C GLY A 21 -41.61 21.58 45.80
N ASN A 22 -42.63 22.11 45.13
CA ASN A 22 -43.60 21.34 44.34
C ASN A 22 -43.27 21.27 42.83
N ALA A 23 -42.12 21.79 42.39
CA ALA A 23 -41.68 21.73 41.00
C ALA A 23 -40.66 20.60 40.78
N LEU A 24 -40.83 19.87 39.68
CA LEU A 24 -39.91 18.85 39.18
C LEU A 24 -39.28 19.36 37.88
N THR A 25 -37.96 19.55 37.88
CA THR A 25 -37.20 19.96 36.69
C THR A 25 -36.33 18.81 36.20
N VAL A 26 -36.43 18.52 34.91
CA VAL A 26 -35.69 17.47 34.21
C VAL A 26 -34.89 18.08 33.07
N ARG A 27 -33.59 17.77 32.99
CA ARG A 27 -32.69 18.21 31.89
C ARG A 27 -32.11 16.99 31.18
N PHE A 28 -32.06 16.96 29.85
CA PHE A 28 -31.52 15.80 29.12
C PHE A 28 -30.90 16.16 27.77
N GLY A 29 -29.92 15.38 27.32
CA GLY A 29 -29.21 15.65 26.07
C GLY A 29 -28.10 14.64 25.77
N ARG A 30 -27.28 14.94 24.76
CA ARG A 30 -26.03 14.21 24.50
C ARG A 30 -24.94 14.72 25.45
N ILE A 31 -24.09 13.85 25.97
CA ILE A 31 -22.94 14.25 26.79
C ILE A 31 -22.07 15.22 25.97
N GLY A 32 -21.75 16.39 26.55
CA GLY A 32 -21.10 17.51 25.85
C GLY A 32 -22.04 18.57 25.25
N THR A 33 -23.37 18.45 25.43
CA THR A 33 -24.35 19.48 24.98
C THR A 33 -25.04 20.17 26.17
N GLN A 34 -25.62 21.36 25.94
CA GLN A 34 -26.45 22.09 26.91
C GLN A 34 -27.68 21.28 27.37
N GLY A 35 -28.23 20.43 26.49
CA GLY A 35 -29.46 19.67 26.72
C GLY A 35 -30.73 20.51 26.66
N GLN A 36 -31.88 19.84 26.71
CA GLN A 36 -33.21 20.45 26.85
C GLN A 36 -33.69 20.36 28.30
N VAL A 37 -34.40 21.37 28.77
CA VAL A 37 -35.00 21.44 30.12
C VAL A 37 -36.52 21.39 30.02
N LYS A 38 -37.17 20.61 30.89
CA LYS A 38 -38.63 20.63 31.11
C LYS A 38 -38.94 20.68 32.61
N THR A 39 -39.83 21.58 33.01
CA THR A 39 -40.29 21.73 34.39
C THR A 39 -41.78 21.42 34.49
N LYS A 40 -42.20 20.70 35.53
CA LYS A 40 -43.59 20.34 35.81
C LYS A 40 -43.92 20.55 37.29
N THR A 41 -45.01 21.26 37.56
CA THR A 41 -45.44 21.60 38.93
C THR A 41 -46.53 20.63 39.41
N PHE A 42 -46.53 20.32 40.71
CA PHE A 42 -47.46 19.40 41.37
C PHE A 42 -48.21 20.09 42.52
N ALA A 43 -49.26 19.45 43.04
CA ALA A 43 -50.07 20.00 44.13
C ALA A 43 -49.32 20.03 45.48
N THR A 44 -48.40 19.10 45.72
CA THR A 44 -47.57 19.02 46.94
C THR A 44 -46.12 18.66 46.59
N ALA A 45 -45.18 18.96 47.49
CA ALA A 45 -43.78 18.58 47.34
C ALA A 45 -43.60 17.05 47.32
N GLU A 46 -44.36 16.34 48.15
CA GLU A 46 -44.38 14.88 48.23
C GLU A 46 -44.76 14.23 46.89
N ALA A 47 -45.74 14.80 46.18
CA ALA A 47 -46.14 14.33 44.86
C ALA A 47 -45.04 14.55 43.79
N ALA A 48 -44.31 15.67 43.87
CA ALA A 48 -43.17 15.93 42.98
C ALA A 48 -42.01 14.94 43.25
N MET A 49 -41.72 14.64 44.52
CA MET A 49 -40.70 13.65 44.92
C MET A 49 -41.09 12.21 44.52
N ALA A 50 -42.37 11.84 44.65
CA ALA A 50 -42.86 10.53 44.21
C ALA A 50 -42.70 10.33 42.69
N GLU A 51 -43.01 11.34 41.88
CA GLU A 51 -42.80 11.29 40.43
C GLU A 51 -41.29 11.31 40.07
N GLN A 52 -40.44 12.05 40.80
CA GLN A 52 -38.98 11.96 40.64
C GLN A 52 -38.48 10.52 40.83
N GLN A 53 -38.86 9.84 41.92
CA GLN A 53 -38.44 8.46 42.18
C GLN A 53 -38.99 7.46 41.16
N LYS A 54 -40.18 7.71 40.60
CA LYS A 54 -40.75 6.92 39.51
C LYS A 54 -39.94 7.08 38.22
N LEU A 55 -39.62 8.32 37.83
CA LEU A 55 -38.79 8.59 36.65
C LEU A 55 -37.37 8.04 36.78
N ILE A 56 -36.74 8.14 37.96
CA ILE A 56 -35.43 7.53 38.22
C ILE A 56 -35.47 6.01 37.98
N ARG A 57 -36.47 5.30 38.54
CA ARG A 57 -36.65 3.85 38.32
C ARG A 57 -36.90 3.49 36.86
N GLU A 58 -37.65 4.32 36.12
CA GLU A 58 -37.87 4.11 34.69
C GLU A 58 -36.58 4.31 33.86
N LYS A 59 -35.71 5.23 34.27
CA LYS A 59 -34.44 5.52 33.57
C LYS A 59 -33.36 4.49 33.90
N THR A 60 -33.22 4.07 35.15
CA THR A 60 -32.28 2.99 35.51
C THR A 60 -32.70 1.66 34.89
N GLY A 61 -34.00 1.36 34.81
CA GLY A 61 -34.52 0.21 34.04
C GLY A 61 -34.25 0.29 32.53
N LYS A 62 -33.93 1.48 31.99
CA LYS A 62 -33.50 1.72 30.60
C LYS A 62 -31.97 1.82 30.46
N GLY A 63 -31.21 1.34 31.45
CA GLY A 63 -29.75 1.24 31.42
C GLY A 63 -28.99 2.51 31.82
N TYR A 64 -29.67 3.58 32.26
CA TYR A 64 -28.98 4.78 32.74
C TYR A 64 -28.36 4.53 34.13
N VAL A 65 -27.11 4.91 34.32
CA VAL A 65 -26.33 4.75 35.56
C VAL A 65 -26.16 6.11 36.24
N GLU A 66 -26.32 6.18 37.56
CA GLU A 66 -26.14 7.44 38.31
C GLU A 66 -24.66 7.87 38.33
N TRP A 67 -24.41 9.16 38.08
CA TRP A 67 -23.07 9.73 37.99
C TRP A 67 -22.65 10.34 39.34
N CYS A 68 -21.78 9.63 40.07
CA CYS A 68 -21.11 10.16 41.26
C CYS A 68 -19.82 10.89 40.89
N ALA A 69 -19.68 12.16 41.28
CA ALA A 69 -18.46 12.93 41.10
C ALA A 69 -17.49 12.70 42.28
N THR A 70 -16.31 12.13 42.00
CA THR A 70 -15.25 11.93 43.00
C THR A 70 -14.39 13.19 43.15
N ALA A 71 -14.24 13.69 44.38
CA ALA A 71 -13.33 14.80 44.68
C ALA A 71 -11.86 14.36 44.65
N ALA A 72 -10.94 15.30 44.40
CA ALA A 72 -9.51 15.05 44.29
C ALA A 72 -8.75 15.27 45.60
N GLN A 73 -7.82 14.36 45.96
CA GLN A 73 -6.43 14.63 46.41
C GLN A 73 -5.67 13.34 46.84
N THR A 74 -4.34 13.36 46.69
CA THR A 74 -3.30 12.33 46.97
C THR A 74 -2.88 12.30 48.47
N PRO A 75 -1.84 11.56 48.94
CA PRO A 75 -1.25 10.24 48.56
C PRO A 75 -0.91 9.30 49.76
N ARG A 76 -0.82 7.96 49.59
CA ARG A 76 0.18 7.07 50.31
C ARG A 76 0.15 5.58 49.89
N ALA A 77 1.29 4.91 50.12
CA ALA A 77 1.47 3.45 50.27
C ALA A 77 1.91 3.14 51.74
N PRO A 78 2.22 1.91 52.22
CA PRO A 78 2.28 0.58 51.55
C PRO A 78 1.72 -0.64 52.38
N ALA A 79 1.98 -1.88 51.91
CA ALA A 79 1.90 -3.19 52.63
C ALA A 79 0.48 -3.73 53.00
N SER A 80 0.21 -5.02 53.26
CA SER A 80 1.02 -6.26 53.43
C SER A 80 0.23 -7.56 53.06
N LEU A 81 0.90 -8.72 53.04
CA LEU A 81 0.37 -10.09 52.88
C LEU A 81 -0.66 -10.50 53.97
N PRO A 82 -1.41 -11.60 53.79
CA PRO A 82 -0.98 -12.87 54.41
C PRO A 82 -1.10 -14.12 53.53
N ALA A 83 -0.51 -15.24 53.99
CA ALA A 83 -0.53 -16.56 53.37
C ALA A 83 -1.22 -17.60 54.28
N GLN A 84 -1.62 -18.77 53.75
CA GLN A 84 -1.09 -20.11 54.15
C GLN A 84 -1.83 -21.32 53.51
N ALA A 85 -1.12 -22.47 53.50
CA ALA A 85 -1.53 -23.82 53.05
C ALA A 85 -2.33 -24.59 54.16
N PRO A 86 -2.54 -25.94 54.21
CA PRO A 86 -1.73 -27.12 53.77
C PRO A 86 -2.50 -28.02 52.74
N ALA A 87 -2.27 -29.32 52.46
CA ALA A 87 -1.29 -30.39 52.82
C ALA A 87 -1.16 -31.34 51.58
N GLN A 88 -0.04 -32.00 51.23
CA GLN A 88 0.73 -33.14 51.82
C GLN A 88 0.12 -34.55 51.66
N ASP A 89 0.79 -35.39 50.83
CA ASP A 89 1.36 -36.73 51.12
C ASP A 89 1.77 -37.41 49.78
N ALA A 90 2.72 -38.36 49.62
CA ALA A 90 4.04 -38.71 50.18
C ALA A 90 4.42 -40.14 49.67
N VAL A 91 5.73 -40.51 49.63
CA VAL A 91 6.32 -41.89 49.43
C VAL A 91 6.30 -42.48 47.97
N VAL A 92 7.30 -43.21 47.40
CA VAL A 92 8.80 -43.24 47.47
C VAL A 92 9.38 -44.26 46.42
N ALA A 93 10.66 -44.11 45.98
CA ALA A 93 11.54 -45.08 45.24
C ALA A 93 11.18 -45.46 43.76
N SER A 94 12.09 -45.87 42.83
CA SER A 94 13.57 -46.10 42.79
C SER A 94 14.14 -46.08 41.34
N ASP A 95 15.44 -45.79 41.15
CA ASP A 95 16.28 -46.04 39.94
C ASP A 95 16.51 -47.56 39.66
N PRO A 96 17.17 -48.05 38.56
CA PRO A 96 17.86 -47.40 37.40
C PRO A 96 17.37 -48.03 36.03
N PRO A 97 18.11 -48.10 34.88
CA PRO A 97 19.38 -47.49 34.44
C PRO A 97 19.38 -46.80 33.03
N HIS A 98 20.54 -46.23 32.66
CA HIS A 98 20.82 -45.62 31.34
C HIS A 98 20.69 -46.57 30.13
N PRO A 99 20.24 -46.08 28.95
CA PRO A 99 20.45 -46.75 27.67
C PRO A 99 21.77 -46.33 27.00
N THR A 100 22.52 -47.33 26.56
CA THR A 100 23.83 -47.21 25.87
C THR A 100 23.69 -46.67 24.44
N LEU A 101 24.76 -46.04 23.94
CA LEU A 101 24.96 -45.65 22.53
C LEU A 101 24.60 -46.78 21.55
N LEU A 102 23.78 -46.48 20.53
CA LEU A 102 23.52 -47.37 19.39
C LEU A 102 24.16 -46.82 18.12
N THR A 103 25.13 -47.58 17.59
CA THR A 103 25.76 -47.39 16.28
C THR A 103 24.78 -47.75 15.15
N PRO A 104 24.70 -46.99 14.05
CA PRO A 104 23.90 -47.40 12.89
C PRO A 104 24.58 -48.55 12.12
N PRO A 105 23.82 -49.53 11.60
CA PRO A 105 24.35 -50.57 10.73
C PRO A 105 24.49 -50.08 9.28
N SER A 106 25.57 -50.52 8.60
CA SER A 106 25.85 -50.18 7.20
C SER A 106 24.91 -50.88 6.20
N ALA A 107 24.81 -50.26 5.02
CA ALA A 107 23.92 -50.67 3.93
C ALA A 107 24.24 -52.05 3.30
N ILE A 108 23.19 -52.71 2.79
CA ILE A 108 23.25 -53.79 1.79
C ILE A 108 22.19 -53.52 0.71
N VAL A 109 22.57 -53.76 -0.54
CA VAL A 109 21.79 -53.66 -1.81
C VAL A 109 22.27 -54.85 -2.68
N PRO A 110 21.52 -55.42 -3.66
CA PRO A 110 20.11 -55.24 -4.10
C PRO A 110 19.28 -56.57 -4.08
N ALA A 111 17.98 -56.52 -4.48
CA ALA A 111 17.39 -57.47 -5.46
C ALA A 111 15.91 -57.18 -5.85
N THR A 112 15.65 -57.09 -7.16
CA THR A 112 14.46 -57.55 -7.93
C THR A 112 13.03 -57.43 -7.37
N GLY A 113 12.31 -56.41 -7.86
CA GLY A 113 11.05 -56.51 -8.62
C GLY A 113 9.83 -57.32 -8.14
N VAL A 114 8.74 -56.60 -7.82
CA VAL A 114 7.31 -56.84 -8.20
C VAL A 114 6.58 -55.50 -7.99
N PRO A 115 5.62 -55.07 -8.83
CA PRO A 115 4.91 -53.81 -8.66
C PRO A 115 3.85 -53.91 -7.55
N VAL A 116 4.15 -53.37 -6.37
CA VAL A 116 3.14 -53.07 -5.33
C VAL A 116 2.52 -51.71 -5.65
N ALA A 117 1.20 -51.59 -5.49
CA ALA A 117 0.48 -50.34 -5.73
C ALA A 117 1.09 -49.20 -4.89
N ALA A 118 1.55 -48.14 -5.56
CA ALA A 118 2.20 -47.01 -4.88
C ALA A 118 1.20 -46.32 -3.95
N SER A 119 1.57 -46.14 -2.69
CA SER A 119 0.79 -45.30 -1.79
C SER A 119 0.91 -43.83 -2.20
N LEU A 120 -0.17 -43.09 -1.99
CA LEU A 120 -0.37 -41.73 -2.50
C LEU A 120 -0.34 -40.67 -1.38
N SER A 121 -0.31 -41.11 -0.12
CA SER A 121 0.08 -40.26 1.01
C SER A 121 1.56 -39.88 0.84
N PRO A 122 1.96 -38.60 1.03
CA PRO A 122 3.36 -38.23 0.96
C PRO A 122 4.27 -39.13 1.82
N ALA A 123 3.84 -39.45 3.06
CA ALA A 123 4.61 -40.24 4.01
C ALA A 123 5.00 -41.65 3.53
N ASP A 124 4.29 -42.19 2.54
CA ASP A 124 4.45 -43.57 2.07
C ASP A 124 5.11 -43.66 0.68
N LEU A 125 5.55 -42.52 0.11
CA LEU A 125 6.20 -42.48 -1.20
C LEU A 125 7.61 -43.10 -1.14
N PRO A 126 8.07 -43.78 -2.22
CA PRO A 126 9.46 -44.19 -2.37
C PRO A 126 10.34 -42.97 -2.63
N TRP A 127 10.70 -42.27 -1.56
CA TRP A 127 11.55 -41.08 -1.60
C TRP A 127 13.04 -41.47 -1.70
N PRO A 128 13.90 -40.68 -2.37
CA PRO A 128 15.35 -40.91 -2.32
C PRO A 128 15.84 -40.96 -0.87
N SER A 129 16.52 -42.05 -0.49
CA SER A 129 16.93 -42.30 0.90
C SER A 129 18.06 -41.37 1.32
N GLY A 130 17.71 -40.25 1.93
CA GLY A 130 18.63 -39.30 2.54
C GLY A 130 17.86 -38.13 3.14
N GLY A 131 18.17 -37.77 4.39
CA GLY A 131 17.59 -36.60 5.05
C GLY A 131 18.16 -35.30 4.49
N LEU A 132 18.93 -34.57 5.30
CA LEU A 132 19.48 -33.28 4.88
C LEU A 132 20.49 -33.41 3.72
N ASP A 133 20.15 -32.85 2.56
CA ASP A 133 21.06 -32.63 1.44
C ASP A 133 21.81 -31.30 1.61
N GLU A 134 22.97 -31.39 2.24
CA GLU A 134 23.83 -30.25 2.57
C GLU A 134 24.40 -29.54 1.33
N SER A 135 24.35 -30.15 0.14
CA SER A 135 24.82 -29.53 -1.11
C SER A 135 23.91 -28.42 -1.62
N LEU A 136 22.65 -28.38 -1.16
CA LEU A 136 21.66 -27.37 -1.52
C LEU A 136 21.66 -26.16 -0.56
N LEU A 137 22.49 -26.18 0.48
CA LEU A 137 22.57 -25.12 1.48
C LEU A 137 23.75 -24.16 1.21
N PRO A 138 23.63 -22.87 1.54
CA PRO A 138 24.75 -21.93 1.46
C PRO A 138 25.78 -22.23 2.58
N LEU A 139 26.81 -23.01 2.23
CA LEU A 139 27.90 -23.49 3.12
C LEU A 139 28.75 -22.41 3.81
N ASN A 140 28.48 -21.11 3.57
CA ASN A 140 29.21 -19.99 4.15
C ASN A 140 28.94 -19.76 5.65
N VAL A 141 28.02 -20.54 6.25
CA VAL A 141 27.68 -20.48 7.68
C VAL A 141 28.01 -21.81 8.32
N GLY A 142 29.09 -21.86 9.10
CA GLY A 142 29.51 -23.08 9.79
C GLY A 142 28.51 -23.52 10.87
N MET A 143 28.26 -24.83 10.95
CA MET A 143 27.43 -25.44 11.99
C MET A 143 27.94 -25.05 13.41
N PRO A 144 27.06 -24.76 14.39
CA PRO A 144 27.47 -24.45 15.75
C PRO A 144 28.38 -25.52 16.33
N VAL A 145 29.37 -25.12 17.14
CA VAL A 145 30.25 -26.09 17.80
C VAL A 145 29.53 -26.69 18.99
N VAL A 146 29.28 -27.99 18.95
CA VAL A 146 28.56 -28.74 19.99
C VAL A 146 29.30 -30.05 20.23
N ARG A 147 29.75 -30.27 21.47
CA ARG A 147 30.44 -31.48 21.90
C ARG A 147 29.63 -32.72 21.54
N GLY A 148 30.26 -33.67 20.84
CA GLY A 148 29.62 -34.91 20.38
C GLY A 148 28.78 -34.80 19.10
N ILE A 149 28.59 -33.60 18.53
CA ILE A 149 27.86 -33.39 17.26
C ILE A 149 28.79 -32.78 16.20
N HIS A 150 29.39 -31.64 16.53
CA HIS A 150 30.28 -30.90 15.63
C HIS A 150 31.37 -30.20 16.44
N VAL A 151 32.60 -30.67 16.30
CA VAL A 151 33.79 -30.10 16.94
C VAL A 151 34.88 -29.95 15.87
N PRO A 152 34.95 -28.80 15.17
CA PRO A 152 36.02 -28.56 14.21
C PRO A 152 37.37 -28.49 14.92
N PRO A 153 38.50 -28.77 14.23
CA PRO A 153 39.83 -28.71 14.83
C PRO A 153 40.10 -27.37 15.51
N PHE A 154 40.37 -27.40 16.81
CA PHE A 154 40.76 -26.24 17.59
C PHE A 154 42.27 -26.28 17.82
N GLU A 155 43.02 -25.61 16.94
CA GLU A 155 44.46 -25.46 17.10
C GLU A 155 44.75 -24.60 18.34
N VAL A 156 45.63 -25.10 19.21
CA VAL A 156 46.13 -24.40 20.39
C VAL A 156 47.58 -24.01 20.10
N THR A 157 47.79 -22.79 19.64
CA THR A 157 49.12 -22.26 19.33
C THR A 157 49.69 -21.52 20.54
N SER A 158 50.93 -21.83 20.92
CA SER A 158 51.71 -21.10 21.95
C SER A 158 52.22 -19.75 21.45
N ASP A 159 52.28 -19.56 20.14
CA ASP A 159 53.10 -18.52 19.54
C ASP A 159 52.30 -17.23 19.38
N LEU A 160 52.95 -16.11 19.70
CA LEU A 160 52.45 -14.77 19.44
C LEU A 160 52.34 -14.52 17.92
N PRO A 161 51.31 -13.79 17.44
CA PRO A 161 51.29 -13.33 16.05
C PRO A 161 52.54 -12.47 15.77
N SER A 162 53.32 -12.85 14.76
CA SER A 162 54.54 -12.12 14.40
C SER A 162 54.24 -10.77 13.75
N ASP A 163 54.97 -9.74 14.20
CA ASP A 163 55.10 -8.37 13.67
C ASP A 163 53.83 -7.55 13.34
N HIS A 164 52.63 -8.07 13.58
CA HIS A 164 51.39 -7.33 13.36
C HIS A 164 51.04 -6.49 14.61
N PRO A 165 50.99 -5.14 14.53
CA PRO A 165 50.51 -4.32 15.65
C PRO A 165 49.03 -4.64 15.91
N LEU A 166 48.72 -4.93 17.18
CA LEU A 166 47.38 -5.25 17.66
C LEU A 166 46.53 -3.98 17.88
N PHE A 167 47.17 -2.83 18.13
CA PHE A 167 46.54 -1.51 18.17
C PHE A 167 46.71 -0.82 16.81
N VAL A 168 45.63 -0.75 16.00
CA VAL A 168 45.61 0.04 14.76
C VAL A 168 44.29 0.80 14.64
N GLY A 169 44.35 2.12 14.84
CA GLY A 169 43.20 3.03 14.77
C GLY A 169 42.96 3.79 16.07
N ASN A 170 42.35 4.97 15.97
CA ASN A 170 42.03 5.79 17.15
C ASN A 170 40.85 5.17 17.92
N PRO A 171 40.94 5.03 19.26
CA PRO A 171 39.83 4.53 20.07
C PRO A 171 38.64 5.51 20.02
N SER A 172 37.43 4.97 20.12
CA SER A 172 36.21 5.77 20.24
C SER A 172 35.88 6.08 21.71
N PRO A 173 35.12 7.14 22.00
CA PRO A 173 34.59 7.42 23.35
C PRO A 173 33.61 6.38 23.92
N ALA A 174 33.37 5.27 23.22
CA ALA A 174 32.71 4.08 23.76
C ALA A 174 33.75 3.08 24.30
N ASP A 175 34.86 2.89 23.58
CA ASP A 175 35.89 1.90 23.90
C ASP A 175 36.61 2.19 25.23
N ASP A 176 36.91 3.47 25.51
CA ASP A 176 37.50 3.88 26.80
C ASP A 176 36.51 3.73 27.96
N ARG A 177 35.21 3.84 27.69
CA ARG A 177 34.13 3.72 28.69
C ARG A 177 33.92 2.27 29.11
N ASP A 178 33.89 1.36 28.13
CA ASP A 178 33.75 -0.07 28.38
C ASP A 178 34.99 -0.60 29.13
N LEU A 179 36.20 -0.13 28.79
CA LEU A 179 37.43 -0.48 29.52
C LEU A 179 37.40 0.02 30.98
N ALA A 180 36.93 1.25 31.21
CA ALA A 180 36.78 1.80 32.55
C ALA A 180 35.72 1.05 33.39
N ALA A 181 34.62 0.63 32.77
CA ALA A 181 33.58 -0.17 33.42
C ALA A 181 34.10 -1.57 33.80
N MET A 182 34.84 -2.24 32.90
CA MET A 182 35.51 -3.52 33.19
C MET A 182 36.50 -3.42 34.36
N ALA A 183 37.31 -2.36 34.41
CA ALA A 183 38.24 -2.14 35.52
C ALA A 183 37.48 -1.96 36.85
N ALA A 184 36.48 -1.07 36.88
CA ALA A 184 35.69 -0.77 38.07
C ALA A 184 34.97 -2.01 38.64
N ALA A 185 34.43 -2.88 37.78
CA ALA A 185 33.79 -4.13 38.21
C ALA A 185 34.76 -5.16 38.78
N CYS A 186 36.05 -5.08 38.44
CA CYS A 186 37.10 -5.89 39.04
C CYS A 186 37.66 -5.28 40.33
N GLY A 187 37.21 -4.09 40.73
CA GLY A 187 37.77 -3.32 41.86
C GLY A 187 39.08 -2.60 41.53
N GLU A 188 39.39 -2.43 40.24
CA GLU A 188 40.67 -1.99 39.72
C GLU A 188 40.56 -0.66 38.94
N THR A 189 41.71 -0.05 38.65
CA THR A 189 41.80 1.07 37.70
C THR A 189 42.83 0.78 36.63
N TRP A 190 42.39 0.58 35.39
CA TRP A 190 43.27 0.26 34.26
C TRP A 190 43.44 1.45 33.33
N GLN A 191 44.69 1.73 32.97
CA GLN A 191 45.02 2.66 31.88
C GLN A 191 45.21 1.87 30.58
N ARG A 192 44.82 2.46 29.45
CA ARG A 192 45.02 1.88 28.11
C ARG A 192 46.51 1.80 27.79
N TRP A 193 46.97 0.66 27.27
CA TRP A 193 48.36 0.52 26.84
C TRP A 193 48.63 1.38 25.60
N GLY A 194 49.85 1.93 25.50
CA GLY A 194 50.31 2.66 24.31
C GLY A 194 50.94 1.73 23.26
N ASP A 195 51.70 2.31 22.33
CA ASP A 195 52.24 1.64 21.13
C ASP A 195 53.19 0.45 21.42
N SER A 196 53.65 0.24 22.65
CA SER A 196 54.61 -0.81 23.02
C SER A 196 53.95 -2.12 23.48
N LEU A 197 53.31 -2.82 22.52
CA LEU A 197 52.58 -4.07 22.76
C LEU A 197 53.43 -5.26 23.23
N THR A 198 54.64 -5.41 22.66
CA THR A 198 55.53 -6.55 22.91
C THR A 198 55.96 -6.67 24.37
N GLN A 199 55.87 -5.58 25.15
CA GLN A 199 56.16 -5.59 26.57
C GLN A 199 55.05 -6.20 27.44
N HIS A 200 53.81 -6.25 26.97
CA HIS A 200 52.66 -6.66 27.80
C HIS A 200 52.12 -8.06 27.48
N LEU A 201 52.34 -8.56 26.25
CA LEU A 201 51.79 -9.84 25.78
C LEU A 201 52.87 -10.93 25.57
N ALA A 202 54.10 -10.73 26.08
CA ALA A 202 55.18 -11.71 25.94
C ALA A 202 54.87 -13.07 26.59
N ALA A 203 55.44 -14.15 26.04
CA ALA A 203 55.10 -15.53 26.40
C ALA A 203 55.52 -15.93 27.83
N ASP A 204 56.62 -15.39 28.32
CA ASP A 204 57.05 -15.49 29.73
C ASP A 204 56.05 -14.79 30.67
N LYS A 205 55.55 -13.61 30.28
CA LYS A 205 54.60 -12.84 31.10
C LYS A 205 53.23 -13.48 31.17
N LEU A 206 52.67 -13.90 30.04
CA LEU A 206 51.36 -14.54 29.97
C LEU A 206 51.34 -15.89 30.73
N SER A 207 52.47 -16.61 30.81
CA SER A 207 52.55 -17.89 31.55
C SER A 207 52.68 -17.67 33.06
N ALA A 208 53.42 -16.64 33.50
CA ALA A 208 53.56 -16.29 34.92
C ALA A 208 52.38 -15.47 35.49
N ALA A 209 51.57 -14.83 34.64
CA ALA A 209 50.51 -13.91 35.03
C ALA A 209 49.48 -14.50 36.02
N ASP A 210 49.05 -13.69 36.98
CA ASP A 210 47.97 -14.03 37.90
C ASP A 210 46.58 -13.68 37.34
N ARG A 211 45.52 -13.92 38.13
CA ARG A 211 44.13 -13.67 37.72
C ARG A 211 43.86 -12.19 37.41
N ALA A 212 44.45 -11.24 38.15
CA ALA A 212 44.24 -9.81 37.95
C ALA A 212 44.90 -9.35 36.65
N ALA A 213 46.12 -9.82 36.38
CA ALA A 213 46.81 -9.59 35.11
C ALA A 213 45.99 -10.15 33.92
N TRP A 214 45.49 -11.39 34.01
CA TRP A 214 44.66 -11.98 32.93
C TRP A 214 43.35 -11.22 32.69
N LEU A 215 42.68 -10.71 33.74
CA LEU A 215 41.50 -9.85 33.60
C LEU A 215 41.82 -8.56 32.83
N GLN A 216 42.89 -7.85 33.21
CA GLN A 216 43.32 -6.64 32.53
C GLN A 216 43.68 -6.90 31.06
N ILE A 217 44.46 -7.96 30.79
CA ILE A 217 44.89 -8.34 29.44
C ILE A 217 43.67 -8.61 28.54
N CYS A 218 42.71 -9.41 29.00
CA CYS A 218 41.50 -9.67 28.25
C CYS A 218 40.67 -8.40 28.02
N ALA A 219 40.48 -7.55 29.03
CA ALA A 219 39.71 -6.30 28.89
C ALA A 219 40.31 -5.32 27.87
N GLN A 220 41.64 -5.20 27.80
CA GLN A 220 42.31 -4.40 26.78
C GLN A 220 42.06 -4.98 25.37
N CYS A 221 42.17 -6.30 25.19
CA CYS A 221 41.91 -6.98 23.92
C CYS A 221 40.44 -6.91 23.45
N LEU A 222 39.49 -6.80 24.38
CA LEU A 222 38.04 -6.76 24.09
C LEU A 222 37.51 -5.37 23.69
N THR A 223 38.30 -4.31 23.89
CA THR A 223 37.87 -2.90 23.73
C THR A 223 38.60 -2.16 22.59
N MET A 224 39.15 -2.87 21.60
CA MET A 224 39.96 -2.26 20.52
C MET A 224 39.13 -1.89 19.27
N PRO A 225 39.38 -0.72 18.63
CA PRO A 225 38.41 -0.09 17.71
C PRO A 225 38.22 -0.70 16.31
N ASN A 226 39.04 -1.66 15.86
CA ASN A 226 39.20 -1.90 14.40
C ASN A 226 39.33 -3.38 13.94
N TRP A 227 38.89 -4.36 14.73
CA TRP A 227 39.04 -5.79 14.39
C TRP A 227 37.69 -6.54 14.27
N THR A 228 36.89 -6.20 13.25
CA THR A 228 35.78 -7.07 12.79
C THR A 228 36.25 -8.22 11.87
N TYR A 229 37.56 -8.37 11.66
CA TYR A 229 38.18 -9.43 10.85
C TYR A 229 39.27 -10.23 11.62
N GLY A 230 38.94 -10.73 12.82
CA GLY A 230 39.08 -12.18 13.05
C GLY A 230 40.27 -12.83 13.79
N GLY A 231 41.05 -12.14 14.65
CA GLY A 231 42.20 -12.79 15.34
C GLY A 231 42.37 -12.56 16.85
N ALA A 232 42.64 -11.33 17.31
CA ALA A 232 43.21 -11.11 18.65
C ALA A 232 42.42 -11.70 19.85
N PRO A 233 41.08 -11.55 19.95
CA PRO A 233 40.31 -12.15 21.06
C PRO A 233 40.26 -13.68 21.03
N ARG A 234 40.46 -14.31 19.86
CA ARG A 234 40.55 -15.76 19.71
C ARG A 234 41.91 -16.27 20.20
N TRP A 235 42.98 -15.59 19.80
CA TRP A 235 44.35 -15.94 20.18
C TRP A 235 44.57 -15.84 21.70
N ILE A 236 44.11 -14.78 22.36
CA ILE A 236 44.30 -14.64 23.82
C ILE A 236 43.56 -15.73 24.61
N VAL A 237 42.42 -16.21 24.10
CA VAL A 237 41.70 -17.36 24.67
C VAL A 237 42.45 -18.67 24.41
N GLN A 238 43.02 -18.87 23.22
CA GLN A 238 43.88 -20.04 22.93
C GLN A 238 45.09 -20.11 23.89
N ALA A 239 45.80 -19.00 24.08
CA ALA A 239 46.94 -18.91 24.99
C ALA A 239 46.53 -19.13 26.46
N GLY A 240 45.44 -18.51 26.93
CA GLY A 240 44.94 -18.69 28.28
C GLY A 240 44.47 -20.13 28.57
N VAL A 241 43.77 -20.76 27.61
CA VAL A 241 43.41 -22.18 27.69
C VAL A 241 44.66 -23.06 27.75
N HIS A 242 45.67 -22.78 26.94
CA HIS A 242 46.91 -23.56 26.88
C HIS A 242 47.65 -23.59 28.22
N TRP A 243 47.75 -22.45 28.91
CA TRP A 243 48.62 -22.32 30.09
C TRP A 243 47.90 -22.35 31.44
N ARG A 244 46.60 -22.02 31.47
CA ARG A 244 45.79 -21.97 32.70
C ARG A 244 44.58 -22.91 32.67
N GLY A 245 44.29 -23.52 31.54
CA GLY A 245 43.18 -24.46 31.36
C GLY A 245 41.83 -23.79 31.07
N VAL A 246 40.89 -24.59 30.57
CA VAL A 246 39.57 -24.12 30.11
C VAL A 246 38.75 -23.49 31.24
N ALA A 247 38.71 -24.11 32.43
CA ALA A 247 37.94 -23.62 33.57
C ALA A 247 38.38 -22.21 34.04
N PHE A 248 39.68 -21.91 33.99
CA PHE A 248 40.20 -20.57 34.30
C PHE A 248 39.69 -19.52 33.31
N MET A 249 39.69 -19.83 32.01
CA MET A 249 39.20 -18.89 31.00
C MET A 249 37.68 -18.69 31.04
N VAL A 250 36.91 -19.67 31.52
CA VAL A 250 35.48 -19.48 31.87
C VAL A 250 35.34 -18.42 32.96
N ASP A 251 36.02 -18.57 34.11
CA ASP A 251 35.96 -17.60 35.21
C ASP A 251 36.41 -16.18 34.80
N VAL A 252 37.53 -16.06 34.08
CA VAL A 252 38.05 -14.76 33.60
C VAL A 252 37.04 -14.05 32.70
N LEU A 253 36.50 -14.72 31.67
CA LEU A 253 35.55 -14.09 30.76
C LEU A 253 34.18 -13.85 31.42
N MET A 254 33.66 -14.77 32.24
CA MET A 254 32.39 -14.56 32.96
C MET A 254 32.49 -13.47 34.03
N THR A 255 33.69 -13.19 34.55
CA THR A 255 33.94 -12.04 35.42
C THR A 255 33.88 -10.72 34.64
N LEU A 256 34.58 -10.60 33.51
CA LEU A 256 34.57 -9.38 32.70
C LEU A 256 33.19 -9.08 32.08
N HIS A 257 32.44 -10.11 31.70
CA HIS A 257 31.08 -9.99 31.17
C HIS A 257 30.12 -9.21 32.09
N ARG A 258 30.24 -9.38 33.42
CA ARG A 258 29.38 -8.70 34.40
C ARG A 258 29.55 -7.17 34.42
N ALA A 259 30.54 -6.65 33.72
CA ALA A 259 30.94 -5.24 33.76
C ALA A 259 30.48 -4.40 32.55
N VAL A 260 29.83 -5.02 31.54
CA VAL A 260 29.49 -4.35 30.27
C VAL A 260 28.02 -4.48 29.89
N ASP A 261 27.42 -3.37 29.47
CA ASP A 261 25.99 -3.30 29.10
C ASP A 261 25.64 -4.07 27.82
N ASN A 262 26.60 -4.22 26.88
CA ASN A 262 26.42 -5.00 25.64
C ASN A 262 27.62 -5.92 25.39
N PRO A 263 27.69 -7.07 26.08
CA PRO A 263 28.85 -7.96 26.06
C PRO A 263 29.12 -8.57 24.69
N TYR A 264 28.10 -8.73 23.84
CA TYR A 264 28.27 -9.42 22.56
C TYR A 264 29.01 -8.61 21.52
N ARG A 265 28.93 -7.27 21.58
CA ARG A 265 29.71 -6.38 20.73
C ARG A 265 31.21 -6.43 21.06
N ALA A 266 31.56 -6.65 22.32
CA ALA A 266 32.95 -6.71 22.80
C ALA A 266 33.54 -8.14 22.80
N MET A 267 32.73 -9.15 23.16
CA MET A 267 33.21 -10.49 23.57
C MET A 267 32.88 -11.64 22.63
N GLY A 268 32.10 -11.41 21.56
CA GLY A 268 31.58 -12.50 20.71
C GLY A 268 32.63 -13.49 20.20
N MET A 269 33.76 -13.00 19.68
CA MET A 269 34.86 -13.87 19.19
C MET A 269 35.59 -14.63 20.30
N ALA A 270 35.72 -14.05 21.50
CA ALA A 270 36.33 -14.71 22.65
C ALA A 270 35.45 -15.83 23.20
N LEU A 271 34.13 -15.58 23.30
CA LEU A 271 33.15 -16.60 23.67
C LEU A 271 33.09 -17.73 22.65
N GLN A 272 33.14 -17.42 21.35
CA GLN A 272 33.21 -18.42 20.29
C GLN A 272 34.46 -19.30 20.44
N ALA A 273 35.64 -18.70 20.65
CA ALA A 273 36.89 -19.45 20.85
C ALA A 273 36.84 -20.33 22.12
N LEU A 274 36.31 -19.81 23.23
CA LEU A 274 36.16 -20.56 24.48
C LEU A 274 35.20 -21.74 24.31
N ARG A 275 34.10 -21.56 23.59
CA ARG A 275 33.15 -22.64 23.26
C ARG A 275 33.81 -23.76 22.45
N HIS A 276 34.70 -23.43 21.50
CA HIS A 276 35.47 -24.45 20.77
C HIS A 276 36.41 -25.21 21.71
N ALA A 277 37.12 -24.51 22.58
CA ALA A 277 38.01 -25.12 23.57
C ALA A 277 37.27 -26.07 24.54
N ILE A 278 36.10 -25.66 25.07
CA ILE A 278 35.24 -26.49 25.91
C ILE A 278 34.78 -27.75 25.15
N ALA A 279 34.32 -27.60 23.92
CA ALA A 279 33.83 -28.72 23.13
C ALA A 279 34.92 -29.74 22.78
N ALA A 280 36.16 -29.28 22.55
CA ALA A 280 37.33 -30.11 22.27
C ALA A 280 38.06 -30.65 23.51
N ALA A 281 37.71 -30.19 24.73
CA ALA A 281 38.40 -30.55 25.96
C ALA A 281 38.32 -32.05 26.32
N SER A 282 39.30 -32.55 27.09
CA SER A 282 39.18 -33.86 27.74
C SER A 282 37.99 -33.88 28.71
N PRO A 283 37.39 -35.04 29.04
CA PRO A 283 36.26 -35.11 29.96
C PRO A 283 36.50 -34.39 31.29
N GLN A 284 37.65 -34.64 31.94
CA GLN A 284 38.03 -33.98 33.19
C GLN A 284 38.11 -32.45 33.08
N ALA A 285 38.64 -31.92 31.96
CA ALA A 285 38.75 -30.48 31.75
C ALA A 285 37.39 -29.84 31.38
N HIS A 286 36.53 -30.57 30.69
CA HIS A 286 35.15 -30.19 30.42
C HIS A 286 34.33 -30.10 31.71
N ASP A 287 34.40 -31.11 32.57
CA ASP A 287 33.62 -31.19 33.81
C ASP A 287 34.07 -30.12 34.83
N ALA A 288 35.38 -29.83 34.89
CA ALA A 288 35.90 -28.72 35.67
C ALA A 288 35.40 -27.35 35.16
N ALA A 289 35.28 -27.18 33.84
CA ALA A 289 34.74 -25.96 33.24
C ALA A 289 33.22 -25.83 33.44
N LEU A 290 32.49 -26.95 33.39
CA LEU A 290 31.05 -27.01 33.66
C LEU A 290 30.75 -26.63 35.12
N ALA A 291 31.52 -27.17 36.07
CA ALA A 291 31.39 -26.84 37.49
C ALA A 291 31.68 -25.36 37.81
N GLU A 292 32.55 -24.70 37.03
CA GLU A 292 32.76 -23.25 37.12
C GLU A 292 31.59 -22.47 36.51
N ALA A 293 31.11 -22.85 35.32
CA ALA A 293 29.95 -22.22 34.70
C ALA A 293 28.68 -22.34 35.56
N GLU A 294 28.49 -23.46 36.27
CA GLU A 294 27.38 -23.63 37.22
C GLU A 294 27.48 -22.72 38.45
N ARG A 295 28.69 -22.42 38.95
CA ARG A 295 28.86 -21.38 39.99
C ARG A 295 28.49 -19.99 39.45
N GLN A 296 28.95 -19.66 38.24
CA GLN A 296 28.83 -18.32 37.67
C GLN A 296 27.42 -18.02 37.11
N ARG A 297 26.68 -19.02 36.62
CA ARG A 297 25.32 -18.83 36.04
C ARG A 297 24.31 -18.28 37.05
N LEU A 298 24.48 -18.62 38.33
CA LEU A 298 23.59 -18.21 39.42
C LEU A 298 23.79 -16.74 39.85
N LEU A 299 24.84 -16.07 39.37
CA LEU A 299 25.18 -14.70 39.79
C LEU A 299 24.38 -13.61 39.07
N ALA A 300 23.95 -13.85 37.83
CA ALA A 300 23.15 -12.90 37.04
C ALA A 300 22.44 -13.60 35.87
N PRO A 301 21.25 -13.12 35.42
CA PRO A 301 20.55 -13.70 34.28
C PRO A 301 21.34 -13.69 32.97
N SER A 302 22.22 -12.71 32.76
CA SER A 302 23.11 -12.66 31.59
C SER A 302 24.22 -13.72 31.65
N SER A 303 24.69 -14.07 32.86
CA SER A 303 25.65 -15.17 33.06
C SER A 303 25.04 -16.52 32.69
N LEU A 304 23.74 -16.73 32.94
CA LEU A 304 23.02 -17.92 32.51
C LEU A 304 22.93 -18.04 30.99
N ILE A 305 22.68 -16.94 30.27
CA ILE A 305 22.65 -16.93 28.79
C ILE A 305 24.02 -17.31 28.22
N ILE A 306 25.13 -16.79 28.79
CA ILE A 306 26.48 -17.20 28.39
C ILE A 306 26.79 -18.65 28.75
N ALA A 307 26.40 -19.12 29.94
CA ALA A 307 26.57 -20.52 30.33
C ALA A 307 25.84 -21.46 29.35
N SER A 308 24.61 -21.13 28.95
CA SER A 308 23.85 -21.85 27.93
C SER A 308 24.52 -21.83 26.56
N TYR A 309 25.13 -20.71 26.15
CA TYR A 309 25.90 -20.62 24.91
C TYR A 309 27.18 -21.48 24.93
N LEU A 310 27.93 -21.47 26.04
CA LEU A 310 29.18 -22.22 26.20
C LEU A 310 28.93 -23.73 26.37
N PHE A 311 27.82 -24.11 27.01
CA PHE A 311 27.40 -25.49 27.27
C PHE A 311 26.08 -25.79 26.54
N PRO A 312 26.07 -25.79 25.19
CA PRO A 312 24.86 -25.83 24.36
C PRO A 312 24.00 -27.09 24.50
N HIS A 313 24.49 -28.13 25.19
CA HIS A 313 23.77 -29.38 25.44
C HIS A 313 22.87 -29.33 26.69
N HIS A 314 23.01 -28.33 27.57
CA HIS A 314 22.16 -28.17 28.76
C HIS A 314 20.82 -27.53 28.39
N THR A 315 19.91 -28.32 27.82
CA THR A 315 18.57 -27.89 27.39
C THR A 315 17.72 -27.30 28.51
N ALA A 316 17.98 -27.68 29.78
CA ALA A 316 17.35 -27.08 30.96
C ALA A 316 17.81 -25.62 31.18
N TRP A 317 19.11 -25.34 31.06
CA TRP A 317 19.65 -23.98 31.17
C TRP A 317 19.16 -23.08 30.02
N PHE A 318 18.98 -23.65 28.82
CA PHE A 318 18.30 -22.97 27.72
C PHE A 318 16.86 -22.57 28.08
N SER A 319 16.05 -23.50 28.60
CA SER A 319 14.67 -23.20 29.04
C SER A 319 14.60 -22.12 30.12
N GLU A 320 15.55 -22.13 31.06
CA GLU A 320 15.65 -21.12 32.12
C GLU A 320 16.06 -19.75 31.52
N ALA A 321 17.08 -19.72 30.65
CA ALA A 321 17.56 -18.52 29.96
C ALA A 321 16.48 -17.86 29.07
N MET A 322 15.61 -18.65 28.44
CA MET A 322 14.46 -18.16 27.67
C MET A 322 13.53 -17.26 28.48
N THR A 323 13.47 -17.40 29.80
CA THR A 323 12.64 -16.53 30.68
C THR A 323 13.30 -15.18 30.99
N HIS A 324 14.53 -14.96 30.54
CA HIS A 324 15.38 -13.84 30.92
C HIS A 324 15.89 -12.99 29.75
N ILE A 325 15.45 -13.26 28.52
CA ILE A 325 15.78 -12.46 27.32
C ILE A 325 15.33 -11.00 27.49
N ARG A 326 16.27 -10.06 27.34
CA ARG A 326 16.01 -8.61 27.40
C ARG A 326 16.42 -7.90 26.12
N HIS A 327 17.47 -8.37 25.46
CA HIS A 327 18.06 -7.78 24.28
C HIS A 327 18.13 -8.78 23.13
N ARG A 328 18.28 -8.26 21.90
CA ARG A 328 18.40 -9.10 20.70
C ARG A 328 19.61 -10.04 20.76
N SER A 329 20.74 -9.56 21.29
CA SER A 329 21.98 -10.32 21.40
C SER A 329 21.88 -11.56 22.29
N ASP A 330 20.92 -11.59 23.21
CA ASP A 330 20.61 -12.74 24.04
C ASP A 330 20.06 -13.88 23.17
N MET A 331 19.20 -13.55 22.20
CA MET A 331 18.63 -14.51 21.24
C MET A 331 19.71 -15.06 20.30
N ASP A 332 20.57 -14.19 19.76
CA ASP A 332 21.65 -14.57 18.83
C ASP A 332 22.61 -15.61 19.48
N SER A 333 22.67 -15.67 20.82
CA SER A 333 23.44 -16.65 21.58
C SER A 333 22.69 -17.97 21.80
N LEU A 334 21.43 -17.88 22.21
CA LEU A 334 20.58 -19.05 22.44
C LEU A 334 20.28 -19.81 21.16
N GLU A 335 20.35 -19.16 19.99
CA GLU A 335 20.21 -19.81 18.68
C GLU A 335 21.20 -20.97 18.50
N ALA A 336 22.42 -20.85 19.04
CA ALA A 336 23.45 -21.87 18.88
C ALA A 336 23.33 -23.04 19.88
N CYS A 337 22.26 -23.12 20.67
CA CYS A 337 22.02 -24.20 21.64
C CYS A 337 21.26 -25.40 21.03
N VAL A 338 21.41 -26.57 21.65
CA VAL A 338 20.56 -27.74 21.37
C VAL A 338 19.16 -27.47 21.94
N MET A 339 18.14 -27.76 21.14
CA MET A 339 16.73 -27.57 21.48
C MET A 339 15.93 -28.81 21.08
N SER A 340 14.86 -29.14 21.81
CA SER A 340 13.77 -29.97 21.28
C SER A 340 12.95 -29.19 20.23
N ILE A 341 12.10 -29.87 19.47
CA ILE A 341 11.18 -29.21 18.53
C ILE A 341 10.27 -28.19 19.24
N ASP A 342 9.72 -28.54 20.42
CA ASP A 342 8.88 -27.62 21.20
C ASP A 342 9.65 -26.40 21.72
N GLN A 343 10.88 -26.59 22.19
CA GLN A 343 11.77 -25.51 22.59
C GLN A 343 12.11 -24.59 21.42
N ALA A 344 12.39 -25.14 20.24
CA ALA A 344 12.67 -24.38 19.04
C ALA A 344 11.45 -23.62 18.51
N LEU A 345 10.24 -24.22 18.57
CA LEU A 345 8.99 -23.51 18.27
C LEU A 345 8.77 -22.36 19.26
N ALA A 346 9.01 -22.57 20.56
CA ALA A 346 8.94 -21.50 21.56
C ALA A 346 9.98 -20.39 21.30
N PHE A 347 11.21 -20.75 20.92
CA PHE A 347 12.28 -19.82 20.55
C PHE A 347 11.92 -18.96 19.33
N VAL A 348 11.51 -19.60 18.22
CA VAL A 348 11.04 -18.92 17.01
C VAL A 348 9.87 -17.97 17.30
N ARG A 349 8.97 -18.35 18.21
CA ARG A 349 7.84 -17.51 18.61
C ARG A 349 8.25 -16.19 19.29
N HIS A 350 9.43 -16.13 19.90
CA HIS A 350 10.01 -14.91 20.51
C HIS A 350 10.77 -14.02 19.51
N MET A 351 11.15 -14.53 18.33
CA MET A 351 11.90 -13.74 17.34
C MET A 351 11.00 -12.72 16.62
N LYS A 352 11.27 -11.43 16.84
CA LYS A 352 10.58 -10.31 16.16
C LYS A 352 11.08 -10.01 14.74
N HIS A 353 12.32 -10.40 14.42
CA HIS A 353 12.93 -10.17 13.10
C HIS A 353 13.77 -11.38 12.69
N LEU A 354 13.37 -12.07 11.62
CA LEU A 354 14.05 -13.25 11.10
C LEU A 354 15.15 -12.85 10.10
N ARG A 355 16.37 -12.63 10.58
CA ARG A 355 17.57 -12.61 9.73
C ARG A 355 18.32 -13.94 9.86
N GLN A 356 18.00 -14.86 8.96
CA GLN A 356 18.70 -16.13 8.69
C GLN A 356 19.09 -16.95 9.93
N PRO A 357 18.18 -17.78 10.46
CA PRO A 357 18.49 -18.73 11.55
C PRO A 357 19.31 -19.94 11.06
N ALA A 358 20.36 -19.70 10.25
CA ALA A 358 21.08 -20.75 9.53
C ALA A 358 21.86 -21.72 10.45
N PRO A 359 22.56 -21.28 11.52
CA PRO A 359 23.23 -22.20 12.43
C PRO A 359 22.27 -23.08 13.25
N SER A 360 21.16 -22.52 13.74
CA SER A 360 20.14 -23.31 14.48
C SER A 360 19.45 -24.31 13.58
N LEU A 361 19.01 -23.90 12.39
CA LEU A 361 18.34 -24.80 11.44
C LEU A 361 19.23 -25.99 11.04
N TYR A 362 20.55 -25.79 10.93
CA TYR A 362 21.49 -26.87 10.66
C TYR A 362 21.57 -27.87 11.81
N LEU A 363 21.73 -27.38 13.04
CA LEU A 363 21.76 -28.20 14.24
C LEU A 363 20.44 -28.97 14.41
N MET A 364 19.32 -28.32 14.15
CA MET A 364 17.98 -28.91 14.20
C MET A 364 17.77 -29.99 13.14
N ALA A 365 18.11 -29.72 11.88
CA ALA A 365 17.98 -30.67 10.78
C ALA A 365 18.82 -31.94 11.02
N ARG A 366 20.03 -31.78 11.59
CA ARG A 366 20.90 -32.90 11.99
C ARG A 366 20.39 -33.68 13.20
N LEU A 367 19.70 -33.04 14.15
CA LEU A 367 19.19 -33.69 15.37
C LEU A 367 17.80 -34.35 15.20
N HIS A 368 16.89 -33.69 14.48
CA HIS A 368 15.47 -34.05 14.46
C HIS A 368 14.96 -34.51 13.09
N GLY A 369 15.79 -34.42 12.04
CA GLY A 369 15.39 -34.77 10.67
C GLY A 369 14.08 -34.08 10.27
N GLU A 370 13.11 -34.87 9.81
CA GLU A 370 11.79 -34.45 9.37
C GLU A 370 11.07 -33.50 10.35
N GLY A 371 11.24 -33.69 11.67
CA GLY A 371 10.63 -32.83 12.70
C GLY A 371 10.99 -31.34 12.57
N THR A 372 12.12 -31.03 11.93
CA THR A 372 12.57 -29.65 11.64
C THR A 372 11.62 -28.91 10.70
N LEU A 373 10.87 -29.62 9.84
CA LEU A 373 9.89 -29.01 8.93
C LEU A 373 8.75 -28.28 9.69
N ALA A 374 8.40 -28.73 10.90
CA ALA A 374 7.44 -28.01 11.75
C ALA A 374 7.95 -26.61 12.15
N VAL A 375 9.25 -26.49 12.42
CA VAL A 375 9.88 -25.21 12.79
C VAL A 375 10.13 -24.33 11.57
N LEU A 376 10.52 -24.92 10.43
CA LEU A 376 10.55 -24.22 9.15
C LEU A 376 9.16 -23.68 8.76
N SER A 377 8.07 -24.40 9.07
CA SER A 377 6.69 -23.97 8.84
C SER A 377 6.30 -22.74 9.70
N GLU A 378 6.62 -22.73 11.00
CA GLU A 378 6.39 -21.57 11.89
C GLU A 378 7.28 -20.37 11.49
N LEU A 379 8.54 -20.62 11.10
CA LEU A 379 9.46 -19.59 10.57
C LEU A 379 8.93 -18.98 9.27
N ILE A 380 8.47 -19.82 8.33
CA ILE A 380 7.87 -19.40 7.08
C ILE A 380 6.71 -18.45 7.36
N ALA A 381 5.73 -18.87 8.18
CA ALA A 381 4.53 -18.08 8.50
C ALA A 381 4.80 -16.67 9.07
N ARG A 382 5.99 -16.46 9.65
CA ARG A 382 6.44 -15.21 10.29
C ARG A 382 7.34 -14.36 9.41
N THR A 383 7.83 -14.90 8.29
CA THR A 383 8.82 -14.24 7.44
C THR A 383 8.13 -13.37 6.40
N GLU A 384 8.56 -12.13 6.22
CA GLU A 384 8.05 -11.31 5.11
C GLU A 384 8.40 -11.96 3.76
N PRO A 385 7.50 -11.95 2.75
CA PRO A 385 7.71 -12.71 1.50
C PRO A 385 9.02 -12.39 0.75
N GLY A 386 9.59 -11.20 0.93
CA GLY A 386 10.88 -10.83 0.33
C GLY A 386 12.11 -11.51 0.95
N TRP A 387 11.97 -12.16 2.10
CA TRP A 387 13.06 -12.78 2.88
C TRP A 387 12.90 -14.29 3.05
N ILE A 388 11.87 -14.89 2.44
CA ILE A 388 11.50 -16.30 2.64
C ILE A 388 12.42 -17.31 1.93
N SER A 389 13.08 -16.93 0.82
CA SER A 389 13.82 -17.87 -0.03
C SER A 389 14.81 -18.78 0.72
N PRO A 390 15.65 -18.29 1.66
CA PRO A 390 16.57 -19.16 2.40
C PRO A 390 15.85 -20.26 3.20
N LEU A 391 14.67 -19.99 3.76
CA LEU A 391 13.87 -21.00 4.47
C LEU A 391 13.30 -22.05 3.51
N LEU A 392 13.01 -21.67 2.26
CA LEU A 392 12.52 -22.59 1.24
C LEU A 392 13.65 -23.43 0.64
N ASP A 393 14.86 -22.90 0.59
CA ASP A 393 16.07 -23.66 0.26
C ASP A 393 16.33 -24.72 1.34
N TRP A 394 16.13 -24.39 2.63
CA TRP A 394 16.08 -25.37 3.71
C TRP A 394 14.98 -26.43 3.51
N VAL A 395 13.72 -26.04 3.28
CA VAL A 395 12.62 -27.01 3.02
C VAL A 395 12.95 -27.95 1.85
N GLN A 396 13.59 -27.45 0.79
CA GLN A 396 14.04 -28.26 -0.34
C GLN A 396 15.23 -29.18 0.00
N ALA A 397 16.17 -28.70 0.82
CA ALA A 397 17.31 -29.49 1.28
C ALA A 397 16.92 -30.61 2.25
N MET A 398 15.81 -30.47 2.99
CA MET A 398 15.35 -31.47 3.94
C MET A 398 14.99 -32.82 3.30
N ARG A 399 14.60 -32.86 2.01
CA ARG A 399 14.24 -34.07 1.24
C ARG A 399 13.39 -35.10 2.03
N TYR A 400 12.40 -34.65 2.81
CA TYR A 400 11.38 -35.51 3.43
C TYR A 400 10.01 -35.27 2.77
N PRO A 401 9.10 -36.28 2.71
CA PRO A 401 7.83 -36.11 2.02
C PRO A 401 6.91 -35.03 2.63
N ALA A 402 7.03 -34.76 3.94
CA ALA A 402 6.32 -33.65 4.59
C ALA A 402 6.66 -32.26 4.02
N GLN A 403 7.67 -32.13 3.14
CA GLN A 403 7.91 -30.90 2.37
C GLN A 403 6.69 -30.48 1.53
N ILE A 404 5.94 -31.45 0.96
CA ILE A 404 4.76 -31.18 0.14
C ILE A 404 3.70 -30.47 0.98
N SER A 405 3.32 -31.07 2.11
CA SER A 405 2.35 -30.51 3.06
C SER A 405 2.79 -29.15 3.60
N THR A 406 4.09 -28.97 3.86
CA THR A 406 4.67 -27.69 4.31
C THR A 406 4.52 -26.59 3.26
N LEU A 407 4.85 -26.87 1.99
CA LEU A 407 4.71 -25.90 0.89
C LEU A 407 3.23 -25.61 0.57
N VAL A 408 2.37 -26.62 0.63
CA VAL A 408 0.92 -26.49 0.39
C VAL A 408 0.24 -25.63 1.45
N ALA A 409 0.55 -25.84 2.75
CA ALA A 409 0.01 -25.01 3.84
C ALA A 409 0.38 -23.52 3.70
N HIS A 410 1.55 -23.23 3.11
CA HIS A 410 2.06 -21.87 2.88
C HIS A 410 1.85 -21.34 1.46
N PHE A 411 1.00 -21.97 0.65
CA PHE A 411 0.76 -21.60 -0.76
C PHE A 411 0.43 -20.11 -0.97
N ASN A 412 -0.26 -19.49 -0.01
CA ASN A 412 -0.64 -18.08 -0.09
C ASN A 412 0.46 -17.09 0.38
N HIS A 413 1.59 -17.58 0.87
CA HIS A 413 2.58 -16.75 1.56
C HIS A 413 3.65 -16.12 0.64
N GLY A 414 3.80 -16.57 -0.59
CA GLY A 414 4.70 -15.94 -1.56
C GLY A 414 4.70 -16.62 -2.93
N LYS A 415 5.26 -15.95 -3.94
CA LYS A 415 5.49 -16.56 -5.26
C LYS A 415 6.62 -17.60 -5.20
N GLU A 416 7.53 -17.41 -4.25
CA GLU A 416 8.70 -18.23 -3.95
C GLU A 416 8.26 -19.63 -3.47
N VAL A 417 7.26 -19.69 -2.59
CA VAL A 417 6.67 -20.96 -2.10
C VAL A 417 6.06 -21.74 -3.25
N ARG A 418 5.25 -21.06 -4.08
CA ARG A 418 4.57 -21.67 -5.23
C ARG A 418 5.56 -22.17 -6.28
N ALA A 419 6.61 -21.41 -6.57
CA ALA A 419 7.68 -21.83 -7.48
C ALA A 419 8.53 -23.01 -6.95
N ARG A 420 8.51 -23.30 -5.63
CA ARG A 420 9.06 -24.54 -5.07
C ARG A 420 8.04 -25.68 -5.15
N LEU A 421 6.77 -25.40 -4.87
CA LEU A 421 5.69 -26.39 -5.00
C LEU A 421 5.52 -26.88 -6.44
N ASP A 422 5.60 -26.00 -7.44
CA ASP A 422 5.55 -26.34 -8.87
C ASP A 422 6.63 -27.37 -9.23
N LYS A 423 7.88 -27.19 -8.74
CA LYS A 423 8.96 -28.16 -8.96
C LYS A 423 8.68 -29.53 -8.32
N VAL A 424 8.23 -29.53 -7.07
CA VAL A 424 7.90 -30.80 -6.37
C VAL A 424 6.69 -31.49 -7.03
N ALA A 425 5.80 -30.73 -7.65
CA ALA A 425 4.67 -31.25 -8.42
C ALA A 425 5.07 -31.88 -9.76
N GLU A 426 6.21 -31.50 -10.36
CA GLU A 426 6.75 -32.16 -11.56
C GLU A 426 7.24 -33.57 -11.22
N ASP A 427 7.96 -33.74 -10.10
CA ASP A 427 8.45 -35.04 -9.64
C ASP A 427 7.35 -35.92 -9.02
N PHE A 428 6.42 -35.33 -8.26
CA PHE A 428 5.40 -36.04 -7.47
C PHE A 428 3.98 -35.48 -7.67
N PRO A 429 3.42 -35.51 -8.89
CA PRO A 429 2.14 -34.86 -9.22
C PRO A 429 0.96 -35.41 -8.40
N ALA A 430 0.85 -36.74 -8.23
CA ALA A 430 -0.30 -37.35 -7.56
C ALA A 430 -0.35 -37.07 -6.04
N ALA A 431 0.79 -37.15 -5.35
CA ALA A 431 0.85 -36.82 -3.92
C ALA A 431 0.71 -35.31 -3.64
N THR A 432 1.20 -34.48 -4.57
CA THR A 432 1.01 -33.03 -4.50
C THR A 432 -0.46 -32.65 -4.74
N LEU A 433 -1.13 -33.28 -5.70
CA LEU A 433 -2.58 -33.14 -5.91
C LEU A 433 -3.38 -33.60 -4.70
N TYR A 434 -3.06 -34.76 -4.11
CA TYR A 434 -3.70 -35.26 -2.89
C TYR A 434 -3.65 -34.22 -1.76
N SER A 435 -2.45 -33.70 -1.46
CA SER A 435 -2.27 -32.70 -0.40
C SER A 435 -2.93 -31.36 -0.73
N ALA A 436 -2.81 -30.89 -1.98
CA ALA A 436 -3.37 -29.61 -2.41
C ALA A 436 -4.91 -29.61 -2.44
N ILE A 437 -5.54 -30.71 -2.88
CA ILE A 437 -7.00 -30.86 -2.88
C ILE A 437 -7.53 -30.90 -1.44
N GLY A 438 -6.93 -31.72 -0.57
CA GLY A 438 -7.30 -31.81 0.83
C GLY A 438 -7.22 -30.45 1.55
N GLU A 439 -6.12 -29.72 1.34
CA GLU A 439 -5.93 -28.40 1.94
C GLU A 439 -6.85 -27.33 1.32
N ALA A 440 -7.08 -27.36 0.00
CA ALA A 440 -7.99 -26.43 -0.67
C ALA A 440 -9.42 -26.56 -0.14
N LEU A 441 -9.92 -27.79 0.03
CA LEU A 441 -11.24 -28.07 0.60
C LEU A 441 -11.32 -27.69 2.07
N ARG A 442 -10.27 -27.99 2.86
CA ARG A 442 -10.20 -27.66 4.30
C ARG A 442 -10.18 -26.15 4.56
N THR A 443 -9.43 -25.40 3.77
CA THR A 443 -9.25 -23.94 3.92
C THR A 443 -10.22 -23.11 3.10
N ARG A 444 -10.93 -23.72 2.15
CA ARG A 444 -11.74 -23.04 1.11
C ARG A 444 -10.93 -22.02 0.29
N SER A 445 -9.66 -22.33 0.04
CA SER A 445 -8.72 -21.45 -0.68
C SER A 445 -8.93 -21.55 -2.21
N SER A 446 -9.62 -20.56 -2.80
CA SER A 446 -9.85 -20.51 -4.26
C SER A 446 -8.54 -20.54 -5.06
N ALA A 447 -7.51 -19.83 -4.58
CA ALA A 447 -6.21 -19.76 -5.25
C ALA A 447 -5.50 -21.13 -5.29
N LEU A 448 -5.59 -21.93 -4.22
CA LEU A 448 -5.03 -23.28 -4.18
C LEU A 448 -5.89 -24.26 -4.99
N GLN A 449 -7.23 -24.12 -4.93
CA GLN A 449 -8.16 -24.89 -5.77
C GLN A 449 -7.86 -24.66 -7.27
N GLY A 450 -7.75 -23.41 -7.71
CA GLY A 450 -7.42 -23.08 -9.10
C GLY A 450 -6.04 -23.59 -9.52
N TRP A 451 -5.06 -23.61 -8.62
CA TRP A 451 -3.74 -24.20 -8.88
C TRP A 451 -3.80 -25.72 -9.02
N ALA A 452 -4.51 -26.41 -8.12
CA ALA A 452 -4.70 -27.86 -8.18
C ALA A 452 -5.53 -28.28 -9.41
N LEU A 453 -6.50 -27.48 -9.86
CA LEU A 453 -7.21 -27.68 -11.12
C LEU A 453 -6.26 -27.63 -12.33
N ARG A 454 -5.36 -26.65 -12.41
CA ARG A 454 -4.36 -26.56 -13.48
C ARG A 454 -3.34 -27.69 -13.45
N LEU A 455 -2.92 -28.13 -12.26
CA LEU A 455 -2.03 -29.29 -12.14
C LEU A 455 -2.77 -30.58 -12.57
N GLY A 456 -4.02 -30.76 -12.14
CA GLY A 456 -4.84 -31.91 -12.50
C GLY A 456 -5.16 -31.98 -14.00
N ALA A 457 -5.38 -30.84 -14.66
CA ALA A 457 -5.57 -30.77 -16.11
C ALA A 457 -4.31 -31.21 -16.89
N ARG A 458 -3.10 -30.90 -16.38
CA ARG A 458 -1.84 -31.36 -16.99
C ARG A 458 -1.50 -32.83 -16.69
N HIS A 459 -2.01 -33.37 -15.58
CA HIS A 459 -1.70 -34.71 -15.09
C HIS A 459 -3.00 -35.47 -14.75
N ALA A 460 -3.83 -35.73 -15.75
CA ALA A 460 -5.17 -36.30 -15.57
C ALA A 460 -5.14 -37.67 -14.85
N ASP A 461 -4.18 -38.53 -15.20
CA ASP A 461 -3.99 -39.83 -14.54
C ASP A 461 -3.62 -39.68 -13.06
N SER A 462 -2.75 -38.71 -12.74
CA SER A 462 -2.40 -38.39 -11.34
C SER A 462 -3.59 -37.83 -10.57
N LEU A 463 -4.45 -37.01 -11.19
CA LEU A 463 -5.69 -36.54 -10.58
C LEU A 463 -6.65 -37.69 -10.29
N ALA A 464 -6.82 -38.63 -11.22
CA ALA A 464 -7.65 -39.81 -11.02
C ALA A 464 -7.13 -40.68 -9.85
N GLN A 465 -5.82 -40.88 -9.76
CA GLN A 465 -5.15 -41.56 -8.64
C GLN A 465 -5.40 -40.82 -7.31
N SER A 466 -5.17 -39.50 -7.24
CA SER A 466 -5.41 -38.71 -6.03
C SER A 466 -6.87 -38.78 -5.56
N LEU A 467 -7.84 -38.73 -6.47
CA LEU A 467 -9.27 -38.81 -6.15
C LEU A 467 -9.74 -40.21 -5.74
N ALA A 468 -8.97 -41.26 -6.07
CA ALA A 468 -9.21 -42.62 -5.57
C ALA A 468 -8.65 -42.81 -4.14
N ALA A 469 -7.59 -42.08 -3.78
CA ALA A 469 -6.96 -42.16 -2.46
C ALA A 469 -7.55 -41.19 -1.41
N LEU A 470 -8.17 -40.09 -1.85
CA LEU A 470 -8.80 -39.11 -0.94
C LEU A 470 -10.01 -39.71 -0.20
N PRO A 471 -10.29 -39.28 1.05
CA PRO A 471 -11.52 -39.65 1.75
C PRO A 471 -12.75 -39.31 0.92
N ALA A 472 -13.73 -40.23 0.84
CA ALA A 472 -14.88 -40.11 -0.07
C ALA A 472 -15.59 -38.72 -0.05
N PRO A 473 -15.87 -38.08 1.12
CA PRO A 473 -16.48 -36.75 1.14
C PRO A 473 -15.63 -35.65 0.48
N GLN A 474 -14.31 -35.77 0.51
CA GLN A 474 -13.39 -34.83 -0.15
C GLN A 474 -13.30 -35.11 -1.65
N ALA A 475 -13.23 -36.39 -2.04
CA ALA A 475 -13.24 -36.79 -3.44
C ALA A 475 -14.54 -36.37 -4.15
N ASP A 476 -15.70 -36.54 -3.51
CA ASP A 476 -17.00 -36.14 -4.05
C ASP A 476 -17.18 -34.62 -4.12
N ALA A 477 -16.71 -33.88 -3.11
CA ALA A 477 -16.67 -32.42 -3.15
C ALA A 477 -15.80 -31.91 -4.32
N TRP A 478 -14.66 -32.54 -4.59
CA TRP A 478 -13.82 -32.17 -5.74
C TRP A 478 -14.42 -32.59 -7.09
N ARG A 479 -15.09 -33.75 -7.16
CA ARG A 479 -15.86 -34.15 -8.36
C ARG A 479 -16.96 -33.13 -8.70
N ALA A 480 -17.64 -32.58 -7.69
CA ALA A 480 -18.62 -31.51 -7.90
C ALA A 480 -17.98 -30.22 -8.46
N VAL A 481 -16.79 -29.84 -7.98
CA VAL A 481 -16.00 -28.71 -8.53
C VAL A 481 -15.62 -28.93 -10.00
N LEU A 482 -15.26 -30.16 -10.37
CA LEU A 482 -14.98 -30.52 -11.77
C LEU A 482 -16.25 -30.48 -12.63
N GLN A 483 -17.36 -31.05 -12.15
CA GLN A 483 -18.64 -31.07 -12.86
C GLN A 483 -19.19 -29.66 -13.13
N GLN A 484 -19.02 -28.71 -12.20
CA GLN A 484 -19.42 -27.31 -12.38
C GLN A 484 -18.73 -26.60 -13.56
N ARG A 485 -17.64 -27.17 -14.10
CA ARG A 485 -16.88 -26.63 -15.24
C ARG A 485 -17.18 -27.35 -16.56
N VAL A 486 -17.97 -28.42 -16.52
CA VAL A 486 -18.40 -29.17 -17.71
C VAL A 486 -19.67 -28.54 -18.27
N HIS A 487 -19.54 -27.94 -19.46
CA HIS A 487 -20.65 -27.42 -20.25
C HIS A 487 -20.69 -28.11 -21.61
N ALA A 488 -21.85 -28.20 -22.25
CA ALA A 488 -21.94 -28.60 -23.65
C ALA A 488 -21.16 -27.60 -24.52
N GLU A 489 -20.30 -28.10 -25.42
CA GLU A 489 -19.56 -27.25 -26.33
C GLU A 489 -20.44 -26.75 -27.48
N ALA A 490 -20.27 -25.48 -27.84
CA ALA A 490 -20.92 -24.90 -29.01
C ALA A 490 -20.40 -25.58 -30.29
N PRO A 491 -21.28 -25.91 -31.25
CA PRO A 491 -20.87 -26.51 -32.50
C PRO A 491 -20.10 -25.50 -33.36
N SER A 492 -19.20 -25.99 -34.22
CA SER A 492 -18.21 -25.15 -34.93
C SER A 492 -18.84 -24.14 -35.92
N ASP A 493 -20.08 -24.37 -36.34
CA ASP A 493 -20.88 -23.49 -37.19
C ASP A 493 -21.59 -22.36 -36.41
N ALA A 494 -21.78 -22.51 -35.09
CA ALA A 494 -22.28 -21.47 -34.20
C ALA A 494 -21.21 -20.42 -33.81
N LEU A 495 -19.93 -20.72 -34.07
CA LEU A 495 -18.82 -19.84 -33.72
C LEU A 495 -18.61 -18.73 -34.76
N PRO A 496 -18.42 -17.46 -34.34
CA PRO A 496 -17.94 -16.41 -35.23
C PRO A 496 -16.64 -16.80 -35.94
N ASP A 497 -16.47 -16.39 -37.20
CA ASP A 497 -15.28 -16.70 -38.01
C ASP A 497 -13.96 -16.33 -37.34
N LEU A 498 -13.94 -15.24 -36.57
CA LEU A 498 -12.79 -14.81 -35.78
C LEU A 498 -12.37 -15.83 -34.69
N LEU A 499 -13.32 -16.54 -34.09
CA LEU A 499 -13.06 -17.55 -33.06
C LEU A 499 -12.75 -18.93 -33.67
N ARG A 500 -13.23 -19.20 -34.88
CA ARG A 500 -12.99 -20.45 -35.62
C ARG A 500 -11.65 -20.43 -36.38
N THR A 501 -11.37 -19.34 -37.09
CA THR A 501 -10.21 -19.13 -37.96
C THR A 501 -9.72 -17.68 -37.84
N PRO A 502 -9.09 -17.29 -36.73
CA PRO A 502 -8.56 -15.94 -36.54
C PRO A 502 -7.50 -15.58 -37.61
N PRO A 503 -7.28 -14.27 -37.89
CA PRO A 503 -6.45 -13.80 -39.00
C PRO A 503 -5.02 -14.39 -39.06
N TRP A 504 -4.42 -14.73 -37.91
CA TRP A 504 -3.07 -15.32 -37.84
C TRP A 504 -2.98 -16.81 -38.24
N MET A 505 -4.11 -17.52 -38.38
CA MET A 505 -4.13 -18.90 -38.88
C MET A 505 -4.15 -18.96 -40.41
N ASN A 506 -4.55 -17.87 -41.07
CA ASN A 506 -4.51 -17.77 -42.52
C ASN A 506 -3.09 -17.43 -43.00
N PRO A 507 -2.63 -17.96 -44.15
CA PRO A 507 -1.34 -17.57 -44.72
C PRO A 507 -1.35 -16.05 -44.96
N PRO A 508 -0.28 -15.33 -44.58
CA PRO A 508 -0.34 -13.88 -44.46
C PRO A 508 -0.47 -13.21 -45.83
N ARG A 509 -1.71 -12.85 -46.20
CA ARG A 509 -1.95 -11.64 -46.99
C ARG A 509 -1.67 -10.44 -46.09
N ALA A 510 -0.39 -10.23 -45.81
CA ALA A 510 0.08 -8.95 -45.30
C ALA A 510 -0.26 -7.90 -46.36
N VAL A 511 -1.32 -7.12 -46.11
CA VAL A 511 -1.61 -5.90 -46.85
C VAL A 511 -0.54 -4.89 -46.44
N SER A 512 0.66 -5.06 -47.00
CA SER A 512 1.80 -4.20 -46.76
C SER A 512 1.45 -2.81 -47.25
N LEU A 513 1.41 -1.83 -46.35
CA LEU A 513 1.27 -0.43 -46.73
C LEU A 513 2.31 -0.08 -47.82
N PRO A 514 1.97 0.75 -48.81
CA PRO A 514 2.90 1.10 -49.86
C PRO A 514 4.16 1.75 -49.29
N THR A 515 5.30 1.50 -49.92
CA THR A 515 6.57 2.15 -49.58
C THR A 515 6.79 3.29 -50.58
N LEU A 516 6.88 4.51 -50.08
CA LEU A 516 7.05 5.73 -50.85
C LEU A 516 8.47 6.28 -50.64
N SER A 517 9.06 6.77 -51.74
CA SER A 517 10.35 7.47 -51.73
C SER A 517 10.11 8.92 -52.12
N GLY A 518 10.34 9.83 -51.17
CA GLY A 518 10.19 11.27 -51.36
C GLY A 518 10.70 12.03 -50.12
N PRO A 519 11.04 13.32 -50.25
CA PRO A 519 11.48 14.14 -49.11
C PRO A 519 10.35 14.34 -48.09
N PRO A 520 10.67 14.58 -46.81
CA PRO A 520 9.68 15.04 -45.84
C PRO A 520 9.12 16.42 -46.25
N LEU A 521 7.87 16.71 -45.87
CA LEU A 521 7.27 18.03 -46.05
C LEU A 521 8.04 19.04 -45.19
N ASN A 522 8.31 20.22 -45.76
CA ASN A 522 8.98 21.29 -45.02
C ASN A 522 8.00 21.89 -44.01
N VAL A 523 8.27 21.69 -42.72
CA VAL A 523 7.49 22.29 -41.62
C VAL A 523 8.31 23.43 -41.01
N PRO A 524 7.78 24.67 -40.96
CA PRO A 524 8.46 25.78 -40.29
C PRO A 524 8.68 25.49 -38.80
N VAL A 525 9.89 25.76 -38.30
CA VAL A 525 10.19 25.66 -36.86
C VAL A 525 9.55 26.83 -36.13
N HIS A 526 8.79 26.55 -35.06
CA HIS A 526 8.19 27.55 -34.19
C HIS A 526 8.56 27.32 -32.72
N VAL A 527 8.85 28.39 -31.98
CA VAL A 527 9.31 28.34 -30.58
C VAL A 527 8.45 29.30 -29.74
N ASP A 528 7.30 28.80 -29.29
CA ASP A 528 6.24 29.55 -28.60
C ASP A 528 6.49 29.70 -27.10
N VAL A 529 7.68 30.16 -26.72
CA VAL A 529 7.97 30.45 -25.32
C VAL A 529 7.12 31.64 -24.86
N PRO A 530 6.35 31.53 -23.76
CA PRO A 530 5.54 32.62 -23.23
C PRO A 530 6.36 33.89 -22.96
N GLU A 531 5.81 35.05 -23.30
CA GLU A 531 6.54 36.33 -23.20
C GLU A 531 7.02 36.64 -21.78
N ALA A 532 6.21 36.33 -20.76
CA ALA A 532 6.62 36.43 -19.35
C ALA A 532 7.83 35.53 -19.00
N MET A 533 8.00 34.38 -19.67
CA MET A 533 9.15 33.50 -19.50
C MET A 533 10.39 34.05 -20.24
N ARG A 534 10.24 34.62 -21.45
CA ARG A 534 11.33 35.36 -22.13
C ARG A 534 11.84 36.50 -21.26
N GLN A 535 10.94 37.34 -20.76
CA GLN A 535 11.29 38.45 -19.88
C GLN A 535 12.05 37.97 -18.63
N ARG A 536 11.56 36.94 -17.92
CA ARG A 536 12.27 36.33 -16.79
C ARG A 536 13.63 35.70 -17.17
N ALA A 537 13.75 35.11 -18.36
CA ALA A 537 15.00 34.52 -18.86
C ALA A 537 16.06 35.57 -19.25
N THR A 538 15.63 36.79 -19.60
CA THR A 538 16.52 37.95 -19.89
C THR A 538 16.93 38.75 -18.65
N GLN A 539 16.17 38.67 -17.55
CA GLN A 539 16.62 39.23 -16.27
C GLN A 539 17.91 38.52 -15.81
N LYS A 540 18.87 39.27 -15.27
CA LYS A 540 20.08 38.70 -14.64
C LYS A 540 19.62 37.72 -13.57
N SER A 541 19.88 36.43 -13.77
CA SER A 541 19.46 35.42 -12.82
C SER A 541 20.20 35.63 -11.49
N GLY A 542 19.47 35.60 -10.38
CA GLY A 542 20.01 35.82 -9.03
C GLY A 542 20.94 34.71 -8.51
N TYR A 543 21.44 33.84 -9.40
CA TYR A 543 22.37 32.78 -9.05
C TYR A 543 23.76 33.37 -8.79
N SER A 544 24.08 33.56 -7.52
CA SER A 544 25.45 33.81 -7.07
C SER A 544 26.31 32.59 -7.37
N TYR A 545 27.13 32.67 -8.42
CA TYR A 545 28.09 31.65 -8.78
C TYR A 545 29.47 32.04 -8.26
N PRO A 546 30.17 31.17 -7.49
CA PRO A 546 31.50 31.49 -6.98
C PRO A 546 32.50 31.58 -8.15
N SER A 547 32.90 32.80 -8.51
CA SER A 547 33.93 33.04 -9.52
C SER A 547 35.31 32.83 -8.92
N GLY A 548 36.08 31.88 -9.47
CA GLY A 548 37.51 31.77 -9.16
C GLY A 548 38.31 32.95 -9.73
N PRO A 549 39.61 33.09 -9.38
CA PRO A 549 40.46 34.21 -9.80
C PRO A 549 40.67 34.34 -11.32
N LYS A 550 40.27 33.33 -12.11
CA LYS A 550 40.32 33.35 -13.59
C LYS A 550 39.00 33.75 -14.26
N GLY A 551 37.99 34.14 -13.48
CA GLY A 551 36.69 34.58 -13.99
C GLY A 551 35.72 33.44 -14.33
N ILE A 552 34.45 33.81 -14.51
CA ILE A 552 33.32 32.87 -14.51
C ILE A 552 33.36 31.83 -15.64
N ALA A 553 33.80 32.23 -16.85
CA ALA A 553 33.90 31.33 -17.99
C ALA A 553 34.90 30.19 -17.75
N HIS A 554 36.05 30.51 -17.15
CA HIS A 554 37.07 29.53 -16.80
C HIS A 554 36.56 28.54 -15.74
N THR A 555 35.87 29.04 -14.69
CA THR A 555 35.29 28.20 -13.64
C THR A 555 34.16 27.29 -14.16
N VAL A 556 33.33 27.76 -15.08
CA VAL A 556 32.29 26.90 -15.69
C VAL A 556 32.91 25.81 -16.55
N LEU A 557 33.87 26.12 -17.43
CA LEU A 557 34.54 25.11 -18.27
C LEU A 557 35.29 24.07 -17.42
N GLU A 558 35.84 24.46 -16.27
CA GLU A 558 36.44 23.55 -15.30
C GLU A 558 35.43 22.57 -14.67
N HIS A 559 34.25 23.06 -14.26
CA HIS A 559 33.17 22.19 -13.76
C HIS A 559 32.55 21.29 -14.85
N LEU A 560 32.59 21.73 -16.12
CA LEU A 560 32.29 20.92 -17.30
C LEU A 560 33.44 19.97 -17.69
N ARG A 561 34.50 19.84 -16.87
CA ARG A 561 35.66 18.96 -17.10
C ARG A 561 36.36 19.18 -18.46
N ILE A 562 36.31 20.40 -18.98
CA ILE A 562 37.11 20.79 -20.14
C ILE A 562 38.59 20.85 -19.71
N ARG A 563 39.47 20.24 -20.51
CA ARG A 563 40.92 20.16 -20.24
C ARG A 563 41.54 21.55 -20.21
N ALA A 564 42.56 21.75 -19.36
CA ALA A 564 43.09 23.07 -19.06
C ALA A 564 43.62 23.80 -20.31
N GLU A 565 44.27 23.05 -21.20
CA GLU A 565 44.78 23.47 -22.50
C GLU A 565 43.69 23.93 -23.49
N SER A 566 42.47 23.38 -23.39
CA SER A 566 41.36 23.68 -24.31
C SER A 566 40.48 24.85 -23.85
N ARG A 567 40.52 25.22 -22.56
CA ARG A 567 39.62 26.24 -21.97
C ARG A 567 39.73 27.60 -22.65
N GLN A 568 40.95 28.12 -22.79
CA GLN A 568 41.17 29.45 -23.37
C GLN A 568 40.82 29.49 -24.88
N PRO A 569 41.28 28.53 -25.73
CA PRO A 569 40.81 28.43 -27.10
C PRO A 569 39.28 28.38 -27.26
N ILE A 570 38.57 27.66 -26.41
CA ILE A 570 37.10 27.58 -26.46
C ILE A 570 36.43 28.91 -26.08
N ILE A 571 36.98 29.65 -25.10
CA ILE A 571 36.54 31.02 -24.77
C ILE A 571 36.77 31.97 -25.96
N ASP A 572 37.92 31.85 -26.62
CA ASP A 572 38.33 32.73 -27.73
C ASP A 572 37.63 32.40 -29.06
N GLY A 573 36.94 31.27 -29.14
CA GLY A 573 36.08 30.93 -30.28
C GLY A 573 36.39 29.61 -31.02
N LYS A 574 37.23 28.72 -30.48
CA LYS A 574 37.34 27.33 -30.95
C LYS A 574 35.99 26.60 -30.78
N ALA A 575 35.68 25.66 -31.68
CA ALA A 575 34.63 24.68 -31.44
C ALA A 575 35.07 23.66 -30.37
N LEU A 576 34.12 23.09 -29.64
CA LEU A 576 34.38 22.02 -28.68
C LEU A 576 34.52 20.69 -29.42
N GLU A 577 35.63 20.00 -29.22
CA GLU A 577 35.90 18.66 -29.77
C GLU A 577 35.81 17.59 -28.67
N PRO A 578 35.48 16.32 -28.98
CA PRO A 578 35.43 15.25 -27.96
C PRO A 578 36.73 15.07 -27.19
N GLY A 579 37.88 15.39 -27.81
CA GLY A 579 39.20 15.38 -27.17
C GLY A 579 39.45 16.51 -26.17
N ASP A 580 38.62 17.56 -26.13
CA ASP A 580 38.76 18.67 -25.19
C ASP A 580 38.18 18.35 -23.80
N ILE A 581 37.52 17.20 -23.63
CA ILE A 581 36.80 16.79 -22.41
C ILE A 581 37.59 15.72 -21.64
N ASP A 582 37.59 15.81 -20.32
CA ASP A 582 38.02 14.74 -19.41
C ASP A 582 36.82 13.93 -18.91
N SER A 583 36.73 12.69 -19.41
CA SER A 583 35.68 11.73 -19.07
C SER A 583 35.95 10.95 -17.77
N SER A 584 37.09 11.16 -17.10
CA SER A 584 37.43 10.45 -15.86
C SER A 584 36.86 11.10 -14.59
N GLY A 585 36.37 10.26 -13.67
CA GLY A 585 35.95 10.66 -12.32
C GLY A 585 34.54 11.27 -12.18
N TYR A 586 34.16 11.58 -10.94
CA TYR A 586 32.91 12.29 -10.61
C TYR A 586 33.09 13.80 -10.81
N GLY A 587 32.12 14.48 -11.43
CA GLY A 587 32.19 15.92 -11.74
C GLY A 587 30.85 16.65 -11.69
N TRP A 588 30.88 17.97 -11.51
CA TRP A 588 29.70 18.84 -11.34
C TRP A 588 29.16 19.38 -12.67
N ARG A 589 28.88 18.48 -13.61
CA ARG A 589 28.48 18.80 -15.00
C ARG A 589 27.00 19.21 -15.09
N GLN A 590 26.67 20.44 -14.71
CA GLN A 590 25.30 20.93 -14.58
C GLN A 590 24.93 21.93 -15.70
N ILE A 591 23.82 21.69 -16.42
CA ILE A 591 23.33 22.57 -17.50
C ILE A 591 23.14 24.02 -17.02
N ARG A 592 22.68 24.19 -15.77
CA ARG A 592 22.44 25.52 -15.16
C ARG A 592 23.66 26.45 -15.20
N HIS A 593 24.88 25.92 -15.26
CA HIS A 593 26.11 26.71 -15.32
C HIS A 593 26.22 27.51 -16.64
N LEU A 594 25.60 27.05 -17.73
CA LEU A 594 25.57 27.76 -19.01
C LEU A 594 24.84 29.10 -18.94
N LEU A 595 23.91 29.28 -18.00
CA LEU A 595 23.14 30.52 -17.82
C LEU A 595 24.01 31.70 -17.35
N ALA A 596 25.18 31.41 -16.78
CA ALA A 596 26.16 32.38 -16.27
C ALA A 596 27.24 32.76 -17.29
N LEU A 597 27.23 32.16 -18.48
CA LEU A 597 28.19 32.42 -19.56
C LEU A 597 27.69 33.51 -20.53
N PRO A 598 28.60 34.21 -21.23
CA PRO A 598 28.23 35.06 -22.38
C PRO A 598 27.50 34.25 -23.46
N SER A 599 26.48 34.85 -24.09
CA SER A 599 25.59 34.17 -25.04
C SER A 599 26.29 33.33 -26.12
N PRO A 600 27.33 33.82 -26.83
CA PRO A 600 27.97 33.04 -27.91
C PRO A 600 28.76 31.80 -27.42
N LEU A 601 29.15 31.78 -26.15
CA LEU A 601 29.82 30.64 -25.52
C LEU A 601 28.79 29.68 -24.92
N ALA A 602 27.75 30.22 -24.27
CA ALA A 602 26.66 29.45 -23.68
C ALA A 602 25.94 28.57 -24.71
N ILE A 603 25.50 29.17 -25.83
CA ILE A 603 24.73 28.48 -26.87
C ILE A 603 25.55 27.42 -27.61
N ARG A 604 26.84 27.70 -27.81
CA ARG A 604 27.80 26.79 -28.43
C ARG A 604 28.01 25.55 -27.57
N LEU A 605 28.26 25.73 -26.27
CA LEU A 605 28.43 24.61 -25.33
C LEU A 605 27.13 23.81 -25.20
N TRP A 606 25.97 24.46 -25.16
CA TRP A 606 24.67 23.75 -25.18
C TRP A 606 24.52 22.84 -26.41
N ASN A 607 24.90 23.31 -27.60
CA ASN A 607 24.75 22.56 -28.84
C ASN A 607 25.85 21.51 -29.09
N GLN A 608 27.05 21.68 -28.51
CA GLN A 608 28.24 20.85 -28.80
C GLN A 608 28.65 19.90 -27.65
N TYR A 609 28.25 20.15 -26.40
CA TYR A 609 28.64 19.32 -25.26
C TYR A 609 27.86 17.98 -25.25
N PRO A 610 28.48 16.83 -24.90
CA PRO A 610 27.80 15.53 -24.90
C PRO A 610 26.58 15.52 -23.97
N ALA A 611 25.42 15.12 -24.52
CA ALA A 611 24.15 15.21 -23.79
C ALA A 611 24.01 14.15 -22.67
N ASP A 612 24.80 13.08 -22.73
CA ASP A 612 24.93 12.00 -21.75
C ASP A 612 25.85 12.33 -20.58
N ASP A 613 26.71 13.34 -20.71
CA ASP A 613 27.58 13.80 -19.64
C ASP A 613 26.91 14.80 -18.67
N TRP A 614 25.65 15.19 -18.90
CA TRP A 614 24.90 16.09 -18.00
C TRP A 614 24.38 15.37 -16.74
N VAL A 615 24.70 15.93 -15.56
CA VAL A 615 24.38 15.36 -14.24
C VAL A 615 23.00 15.78 -13.72
N SER A 616 22.28 16.67 -14.41
CA SER A 616 20.94 17.13 -14.01
C SER A 616 19.99 17.15 -15.19
N ASP A 617 18.78 16.69 -14.93
CA ASP A 617 17.68 16.45 -15.84
C ASP A 617 16.64 17.59 -15.88
N ASP A 618 16.91 18.72 -15.21
CA ASP A 618 15.99 19.82 -14.95
C ASP A 618 15.41 20.45 -16.25
N PRO A 619 14.12 20.20 -16.58
CA PRO A 619 13.50 20.74 -17.80
C PRO A 619 13.35 22.26 -17.77
N HIS A 620 13.32 22.89 -16.58
CA HIS A 620 13.15 24.33 -16.46
C HIS A 620 14.36 25.08 -17.02
N VAL A 621 15.57 24.62 -16.74
CA VAL A 621 16.81 25.22 -17.27
C VAL A 621 16.84 25.15 -18.79
N VAL A 622 16.43 24.02 -19.39
CA VAL A 622 16.35 23.87 -20.85
C VAL A 622 15.31 24.83 -21.44
N ARG A 623 14.14 24.99 -20.82
CA ARG A 623 13.16 26.02 -21.22
C ARG A 623 13.72 27.45 -21.12
N VAL A 624 14.57 27.75 -20.13
CA VAL A 624 15.24 29.07 -20.04
C VAL A 624 16.28 29.28 -21.16
N LEU A 625 16.98 28.23 -21.60
CA LEU A 625 17.86 28.29 -22.76
C LEU A 625 17.06 28.54 -24.06
N LEU A 626 15.95 27.83 -24.26
CA LEU A 626 15.02 28.06 -25.38
C LEU A 626 14.41 29.47 -25.34
N ALA A 627 14.04 29.96 -24.15
CA ALA A 627 13.53 31.32 -23.95
C ALA A 627 14.54 32.41 -24.33
N ARG A 628 15.83 32.16 -24.11
CA ARG A 628 16.91 33.14 -24.32
C ARG A 628 17.48 33.11 -25.74
N TYR A 629 17.51 31.94 -26.38
CA TYR A 629 18.19 31.73 -27.66
C TYR A 629 17.28 31.24 -28.80
N GLY A 630 16.01 30.92 -28.52
CA GLY A 630 15.04 30.50 -29.53
C GLY A 630 15.50 29.30 -30.34
N VAL A 631 15.43 29.42 -31.67
CA VAL A 631 15.80 28.37 -32.64
C VAL A 631 17.28 27.99 -32.54
N ASP A 632 18.17 28.90 -32.12
CA ASP A 632 19.61 28.60 -31.99
C ASP A 632 19.90 27.50 -30.95
N ALA A 633 18.98 27.25 -30.00
CA ALA A 633 19.10 26.20 -28.99
C ALA A 633 18.51 24.84 -29.41
N LEU A 634 17.89 24.75 -30.59
CA LEU A 634 17.26 23.52 -31.08
C LEU A 634 18.26 22.34 -31.24
N PRO A 635 19.51 22.50 -31.74
CA PRO A 635 20.42 21.37 -31.88
C PRO A 635 20.75 20.67 -30.55
N GLY A 636 21.04 21.45 -29.50
CA GLY A 636 21.26 20.94 -28.15
C GLY A 636 20.00 20.30 -27.56
N LEU A 637 18.81 20.84 -27.82
CA LEU A 637 17.54 20.24 -27.41
C LEU A 637 17.31 18.86 -28.05
N LEU A 638 17.56 18.73 -29.36
CA LEU A 638 17.43 17.45 -30.07
C LEU A 638 18.42 16.40 -29.54
N ASN A 639 19.65 16.80 -29.20
CA ASN A 639 20.62 15.92 -28.55
C ASN A 639 20.18 15.53 -27.13
N TYR A 640 19.65 16.47 -26.35
CA TYR A 640 19.13 16.25 -25.01
C TYR A 640 17.95 15.27 -25.01
N ILE A 641 16.98 15.41 -25.93
CA ILE A 641 15.84 14.48 -26.08
C ILE A 641 16.30 13.05 -26.43
N ARG A 642 17.39 12.88 -27.20
CA ARG A 642 17.90 11.54 -27.55
C ARG A 642 18.36 10.76 -26.32
N VAL A 643 18.95 11.44 -25.34
CA VAL A 643 19.48 10.82 -24.11
C VAL A 643 18.45 10.80 -22.98
N LEU A 644 17.79 11.94 -22.73
CA LEU A 644 16.80 12.13 -21.67
C LEU A 644 15.43 12.47 -22.28
N PRO A 645 14.74 11.49 -22.93
CA PRO A 645 13.56 11.77 -23.75
C PRO A 645 12.35 12.27 -22.94
N GLU A 646 12.20 11.90 -21.67
CA GLU A 646 11.13 12.41 -20.81
C GLU A 646 11.31 13.91 -20.54
N SER A 647 12.39 14.28 -19.85
CA SER A 647 12.74 15.66 -19.52
C SER A 647 12.88 16.54 -20.77
N GLY A 648 13.45 16.00 -21.85
CA GLY A 648 13.60 16.70 -23.12
C GLY A 648 12.27 17.01 -23.81
N LEU A 649 11.35 16.05 -23.91
CA LEU A 649 10.03 16.29 -24.51
C LEU A 649 9.17 17.22 -23.64
N LEU A 650 9.28 17.12 -22.30
CA LEU A 650 8.67 18.08 -21.38
C LEU A 650 9.27 19.50 -21.52
N ALA A 651 10.57 19.64 -21.81
CA ALA A 651 11.17 20.93 -22.11
C ALA A 651 10.74 21.47 -23.49
N ALA A 652 10.54 20.57 -24.47
CA ALA A 652 10.17 20.89 -25.85
C ALA A 652 8.67 21.11 -26.09
N ILE A 653 7.82 21.14 -25.05
CA ILE A 653 6.36 21.23 -25.22
C ILE A 653 5.90 22.47 -26.01
N ASP A 654 6.68 23.56 -25.96
CA ASP A 654 6.42 24.82 -26.66
C ASP A 654 7.31 24.99 -27.92
N VAL A 655 7.91 23.90 -28.41
CA VAL A 655 8.72 23.86 -29.63
C VAL A 655 8.01 23.00 -30.67
N ASP A 656 7.53 23.61 -31.74
CA ASP A 656 7.02 22.93 -32.93
C ASP A 656 8.17 22.74 -33.94
N ASP A 657 8.62 21.51 -34.10
CA ASP A 657 9.74 21.14 -34.96
C ASP A 657 9.60 19.69 -35.46
N ALA A 658 9.97 19.45 -36.71
CA ALA A 658 9.94 18.13 -37.33
C ALA A 658 10.95 17.14 -36.69
N GLY A 659 12.09 17.62 -36.19
CA GLY A 659 13.06 16.83 -35.45
C GLY A 659 12.53 16.38 -34.08
N VAL A 660 11.89 17.29 -33.33
CA VAL A 660 11.20 16.97 -32.07
C VAL A 660 10.06 15.99 -32.33
N ALA A 661 9.25 16.20 -33.37
CA ALA A 661 8.20 15.25 -33.77
C ALA A 661 8.75 13.85 -34.04
N ALA A 662 9.83 13.73 -34.82
CA ALA A 662 10.46 12.44 -35.10
C ALA A 662 10.93 11.72 -33.82
N LEU A 663 11.49 12.45 -32.85
CA LEU A 663 11.91 11.92 -31.57
C LEU A 663 10.73 11.59 -30.63
N ALA A 664 9.64 12.35 -30.69
CA ALA A 664 8.39 12.08 -29.97
C ALA A 664 7.74 10.79 -30.49
N LEU A 665 7.61 10.62 -31.81
CA LEU A 665 7.11 9.40 -32.46
C LEU A 665 7.91 8.16 -32.05
N GLN A 666 9.25 8.24 -32.08
CA GLN A 666 10.14 7.17 -31.61
C GLN A 666 10.04 6.91 -30.09
N SER A 667 9.44 7.82 -29.33
CA SER A 667 9.31 7.74 -27.88
C SER A 667 7.95 7.23 -27.40
N LEU A 668 6.94 7.14 -28.29
CA LEU A 668 5.63 6.55 -27.97
C LEU A 668 5.72 5.07 -27.55
N SER A 669 6.67 4.32 -28.11
CA SER A 669 6.91 2.90 -27.77
C SER A 669 7.78 2.69 -26.51
N LYS A 670 8.32 3.76 -25.90
CA LYS A 670 9.18 3.69 -24.72
C LYS A 670 8.38 3.53 -23.41
N ALA A 671 9.06 3.69 -22.28
CA ALA A 671 8.49 3.59 -20.92
C ALA A 671 7.37 4.60 -20.66
N LYS A 672 6.47 4.30 -19.70
CA LYS A 672 5.22 5.03 -19.44
C LYS A 672 5.37 6.56 -19.36
N ALA A 673 6.37 7.06 -18.63
CA ALA A 673 6.54 8.49 -18.40
C ALA A 673 7.11 9.22 -19.65
N VAL A 674 8.12 8.64 -20.29
CA VAL A 674 8.61 9.05 -21.64
C VAL A 674 7.47 9.06 -22.67
N ARG A 675 6.61 8.04 -22.68
CA ARG A 675 5.43 7.97 -23.56
C ARG A 675 4.43 9.08 -23.27
N ALA A 676 4.15 9.37 -22.00
CA ALA A 676 3.23 10.44 -21.62
C ALA A 676 3.74 11.82 -22.08
N ALA A 677 5.03 12.10 -21.93
CA ALA A 677 5.66 13.32 -22.46
C ALA A 677 5.56 13.39 -24.00
N ALA A 678 5.79 12.27 -24.70
CA ALA A 678 5.63 12.18 -26.15
C ALA A 678 4.17 12.38 -26.61
N GLN A 679 3.21 11.81 -25.91
CA GLN A 679 1.77 11.96 -26.20
C GLN A 679 1.31 13.41 -26.01
N ALA A 680 1.71 14.06 -24.92
CA ALA A 680 1.41 15.48 -24.67
C ALA A 680 1.96 16.39 -25.77
N TRP A 681 3.19 16.12 -26.24
CA TRP A 681 3.77 16.86 -27.38
C TRP A 681 2.99 16.62 -28.68
N VAL A 682 2.71 15.36 -29.01
CA VAL A 682 1.96 14.95 -30.22
C VAL A 682 0.56 15.56 -30.28
N GLN A 683 -0.15 15.61 -29.14
CA GLN A 683 -1.48 16.22 -29.05
C GLN A 683 -1.45 17.75 -29.21
N ARG A 684 -0.37 18.39 -28.76
CA ARG A 684 -0.19 19.85 -28.87
C ARG A 684 0.20 20.30 -30.28
N HIS A 685 0.97 19.48 -31.00
CA HIS A 685 1.49 19.77 -32.34
C HIS A 685 0.97 18.77 -33.39
N PRO A 686 -0.36 18.67 -33.61
CA PRO A 686 -0.95 17.59 -34.40
C PRO A 686 -0.64 17.70 -35.90
N ARG A 687 -0.46 18.91 -36.44
CA ARG A 687 -0.13 19.15 -37.86
C ARG A 687 1.28 18.68 -38.21
N THR A 688 2.27 19.10 -37.42
CA THR A 688 3.67 18.67 -37.57
C THR A 688 3.82 17.18 -37.31
N THR A 689 3.10 16.66 -36.31
CA THR A 689 3.03 15.20 -36.10
C THR A 689 2.47 14.49 -37.33
N ALA A 690 1.36 14.95 -37.92
CA ALA A 690 0.80 14.34 -39.13
C ALA A 690 1.78 14.36 -40.30
N ALA A 691 2.48 15.48 -40.53
CA ALA A 691 3.48 15.60 -41.59
C ALA A 691 4.62 14.58 -41.44
N VAL A 692 5.24 14.52 -40.26
CA VAL A 692 6.35 13.58 -40.01
C VAL A 692 5.86 12.13 -39.94
N ALA A 693 4.68 11.88 -39.37
CA ALA A 693 4.11 10.54 -39.25
C ALA A 693 3.71 9.95 -40.61
N LEU A 694 3.19 10.75 -41.55
CA LEU A 694 2.94 10.32 -42.94
C LEU A 694 4.24 9.91 -43.64
N HIS A 695 5.29 10.75 -43.57
CA HIS A 695 6.60 10.41 -44.13
C HIS A 695 7.19 9.14 -43.51
N HIS A 696 7.09 8.99 -42.19
CA HIS A 696 7.58 7.81 -41.48
C HIS A 696 6.77 6.55 -41.85
N ALA A 697 5.43 6.57 -41.80
CA ALA A 697 4.54 5.43 -42.02
C ALA A 697 4.76 4.72 -43.36
N PHE A 698 5.04 5.50 -44.40
CA PHE A 698 5.24 5.03 -45.77
C PHE A 698 6.70 5.08 -46.22
N GLY A 699 7.64 5.56 -45.39
CA GLY A 699 9.06 5.62 -45.72
C GLY A 699 9.76 4.25 -45.76
N THR A 700 11.08 4.25 -45.94
CA THR A 700 11.88 3.02 -46.10
C THR A 700 12.36 2.39 -44.79
N ASP A 701 12.41 3.13 -43.68
CA ASP A 701 12.83 2.61 -42.36
C ASP A 701 11.68 1.86 -41.66
N ALA A 702 11.79 0.53 -41.59
CA ALA A 702 10.80 -0.34 -40.96
C ALA A 702 10.42 0.04 -39.52
N LYS A 703 11.34 0.59 -38.71
CA LYS A 703 11.03 1.02 -37.33
C LYS A 703 10.27 2.34 -37.31
N ALA A 704 10.64 3.28 -38.19
CA ALA A 704 9.91 4.53 -38.36
C ALA A 704 8.48 4.29 -38.87
N ARG A 705 8.30 3.33 -39.79
CA ARG A 705 6.98 2.97 -40.35
C ARG A 705 5.95 2.57 -39.31
N GLU A 706 6.31 1.68 -38.38
CA GLU A 706 5.39 1.25 -37.33
C GLU A 706 5.03 2.42 -36.40
N ALA A 707 6.01 3.24 -36.00
CA ALA A 707 5.78 4.41 -35.17
C ALA A 707 4.89 5.47 -35.87
N GLY A 708 5.13 5.74 -37.15
CA GLY A 708 4.32 6.65 -37.96
C GLY A 708 2.89 6.16 -38.12
N ALA A 709 2.70 4.90 -38.53
CA ALA A 709 1.37 4.32 -38.70
C ALA A 709 0.55 4.29 -37.38
N ASN A 710 1.20 3.99 -36.25
CA ASN A 710 0.54 4.02 -34.94
C ASN A 710 0.19 5.44 -34.49
N ALA A 711 1.03 6.44 -34.78
CA ALA A 711 0.70 7.83 -34.47
C ALA A 711 -0.43 8.39 -35.34
N LEU A 712 -0.49 8.05 -36.64
CA LEU A 712 -1.61 8.41 -37.50
C LEU A 712 -2.93 7.82 -36.98
N ARG A 713 -2.95 6.54 -36.61
CA ARG A 713 -4.13 5.91 -35.95
C ARG A 713 -4.49 6.61 -34.62
N GLY A 714 -3.49 7.04 -33.85
CA GLY A 714 -3.70 7.82 -32.62
C GLY A 714 -4.35 9.18 -32.89
N LEU A 715 -3.89 9.89 -33.91
CA LEU A 715 -4.49 11.17 -34.35
C LEU A 715 -5.91 10.97 -34.90
N MET A 716 -6.21 9.89 -35.62
CA MET A 716 -7.58 9.54 -36.03
C MET A 716 -8.51 9.35 -34.84
N LYS A 717 -8.08 8.58 -33.81
CA LYS A 717 -8.86 8.38 -32.57
C LYS A 717 -9.16 9.69 -31.83
N ASN A 718 -8.31 10.70 -31.98
CA ASN A 718 -8.48 12.04 -31.42
C ASN A 718 -9.17 13.02 -32.40
N CYS A 719 -9.94 12.51 -33.36
CA CYS A 719 -10.73 13.28 -34.34
C CYS A 719 -9.91 14.21 -35.28
N HIS A 720 -8.60 14.01 -35.43
CA HIS A 720 -7.76 14.81 -36.34
C HIS A 720 -7.74 14.30 -37.80
N GLU A 721 -8.66 13.42 -38.22
CA GLU A 721 -8.63 12.81 -39.55
C GLU A 721 -8.61 13.84 -40.69
N ALA A 722 -9.46 14.87 -40.63
CA ALA A 722 -9.52 15.93 -41.63
C ALA A 722 -8.19 16.72 -41.77
N LEU A 723 -7.43 16.86 -40.67
CA LEU A 723 -6.10 17.47 -40.68
C LEU A 723 -5.06 16.56 -41.37
N ILE A 724 -5.14 15.24 -41.15
CA ILE A 724 -4.27 14.27 -41.83
C ILE A 724 -4.59 14.23 -43.33
N ASP A 725 -5.88 14.25 -43.71
CA ASP A 725 -6.31 14.34 -45.10
C ASP A 725 -5.74 15.59 -45.79
N GLN A 726 -5.78 16.76 -45.12
CA GLN A 726 -5.17 17.99 -45.62
C GLN A 726 -3.64 17.84 -45.81
N VAL A 727 -2.91 17.36 -44.80
CA VAL A 727 -1.45 17.23 -44.89
C VAL A 727 -1.03 16.16 -45.90
N ALA A 728 -1.80 15.08 -46.06
CA ALA A 728 -1.57 14.08 -47.10
C ALA A 728 -1.78 14.66 -48.51
N ALA A 729 -2.74 15.58 -48.69
CA ALA A 729 -2.91 16.32 -49.94
C ALA A 729 -1.75 17.29 -50.23
N GLU A 730 -1.19 17.95 -49.21
CA GLU A 730 -0.02 18.82 -49.35
C GLU A 730 1.26 18.09 -49.82
N TYR A 731 1.44 16.81 -49.43
CA TYR A 731 2.48 15.95 -50.00
C TYR A 731 2.27 15.64 -51.49
N GLY A 732 1.02 15.59 -51.94
CA GLY A 732 0.63 15.22 -53.30
C GLY A 732 1.04 13.80 -53.72
N GLY A 733 1.00 13.57 -55.04
CA GLY A 733 1.43 12.31 -55.65
C GLY A 733 0.71 11.08 -55.06
N PRO A 734 1.44 10.02 -54.68
CA PRO A 734 0.85 8.80 -54.12
C PRO A 734 0.48 8.89 -52.63
N MET A 735 0.81 9.97 -51.91
CA MET A 735 0.61 10.06 -50.45
C MET A 735 -0.88 9.99 -50.04
N PRO A 736 -1.84 10.68 -50.71
CA PRO A 736 -3.26 10.52 -50.39
C PRO A 736 -3.76 9.09 -50.57
N GLY A 737 -3.29 8.39 -51.61
CA GLY A 737 -3.66 6.99 -51.86
C GLY A 737 -3.09 6.03 -50.82
N ALA A 738 -1.84 6.25 -50.41
CA ALA A 738 -1.20 5.50 -49.33
C ALA A 738 -1.91 5.70 -47.97
N TRP A 739 -2.30 6.94 -47.68
CA TRP A 739 -3.09 7.29 -46.51
C TRP A 739 -4.46 6.61 -46.52
N GLN A 740 -5.20 6.69 -47.63
CA GLN A 740 -6.49 5.99 -47.78
C GLN A 740 -6.34 4.48 -47.59
N ALA A 741 -5.28 3.86 -48.12
CA ALA A 741 -5.02 2.43 -47.91
C ALA A 741 -4.79 2.07 -46.43
N LEU A 742 -4.20 2.96 -45.63
CA LEU A 742 -4.08 2.81 -44.18
C LEU A 742 -5.45 2.96 -43.49
N LYS A 743 -6.28 3.93 -43.90
CA LYS A 743 -7.65 4.13 -43.38
C LYS A 743 -8.56 2.91 -43.65
N THR A 744 -8.43 2.26 -44.80
CA THR A 744 -9.22 1.08 -45.18
C THR A 744 -8.66 -0.26 -44.67
N LEU A 745 -7.56 -0.26 -43.92
CA LEU A 745 -6.95 -1.49 -43.42
C LEU A 745 -7.80 -2.10 -42.30
N ASP A 746 -8.22 -3.36 -42.46
CA ASP A 746 -8.96 -4.11 -41.44
C ASP A 746 -8.20 -4.11 -40.10
N PRO A 747 -8.80 -3.58 -39.01
CA PRO A 747 -8.20 -3.61 -37.68
C PRO A 747 -7.85 -5.01 -37.16
N LEU A 748 -8.54 -6.07 -37.63
CA LEU A 748 -8.22 -7.47 -37.30
C LEU A 748 -6.94 -7.97 -37.99
N ALA A 749 -6.53 -7.35 -39.09
CA ALA A 749 -5.27 -7.66 -39.77
C ALA A 749 -4.04 -6.99 -39.11
N VAL A 750 -4.23 -6.13 -38.10
CA VAL A 750 -3.15 -5.43 -37.40
C VAL A 750 -2.57 -6.34 -36.30
N LEU A 751 -1.61 -7.18 -36.71
CA LEU A 751 -0.92 -8.15 -35.84
C LEU A 751 0.52 -7.74 -35.54
N PRO A 752 1.08 -8.11 -34.37
CA PRO A 752 2.51 -7.89 -34.08
C PRO A 752 3.39 -8.78 -34.97
N ALA A 753 4.59 -8.32 -35.30
CA ALA A 753 5.54 -9.02 -36.17
C ALA A 753 5.93 -10.44 -35.68
N LYS A 754 5.74 -10.73 -34.39
CA LYS A 754 5.82 -12.07 -33.81
C LYS A 754 4.76 -12.23 -32.72
N LEU A 755 3.93 -13.26 -32.82
CA LEU A 755 2.93 -13.57 -31.80
C LEU A 755 3.59 -14.05 -30.50
N PRO A 756 3.04 -13.66 -29.33
CA PRO A 756 3.51 -14.16 -28.04
C PRO A 756 3.11 -15.63 -27.87
N LYS A 757 4.01 -16.45 -27.31
CA LYS A 757 3.64 -17.78 -26.82
C LYS A 757 2.87 -17.62 -25.51
N LEU A 758 1.72 -18.28 -25.38
CA LEU A 758 0.94 -18.29 -24.15
C LEU A 758 1.78 -18.89 -22.98
N PRO A 759 1.75 -18.28 -21.78
CA PRO A 759 2.52 -18.72 -20.63
C PRO A 759 1.90 -19.97 -19.99
N GLY A 760 2.72 -20.82 -19.35
CA GLY A 760 2.26 -22.09 -18.75
C GLY A 760 1.24 -22.00 -17.60
N PHE A 761 0.88 -20.79 -17.15
CA PHE A 761 -0.26 -20.60 -16.24
C PHE A 761 -1.61 -20.55 -16.99
N PHE A 762 -1.59 -20.25 -18.29
CA PHE A 762 -2.77 -20.20 -19.14
C PHE A 762 -3.09 -21.63 -19.61
N VAL A 763 -4.00 -22.29 -18.88
CA VAL A 763 -4.45 -23.68 -19.12
C VAL A 763 -5.96 -23.59 -19.36
N PRO A 764 -6.42 -23.49 -20.61
CA PRO A 764 -7.83 -23.20 -20.93
C PRO A 764 -8.82 -24.18 -20.31
N GLU A 765 -8.44 -25.45 -20.19
CA GLU A 765 -9.24 -26.55 -19.62
C GLU A 765 -9.54 -26.36 -18.13
N ALA A 766 -8.72 -25.57 -17.43
CA ALA A 766 -8.91 -25.25 -16.02
C ALA A 766 -9.79 -24.01 -15.78
N PHE A 767 -10.13 -23.24 -16.83
CA PHE A 767 -10.86 -21.98 -16.72
C PHE A 767 -12.37 -22.16 -16.97
N THR A 768 -13.18 -21.28 -16.38
CA THR A 768 -14.58 -21.13 -16.75
C THR A 768 -14.65 -20.74 -18.23
N ARG A 769 -15.41 -21.51 -19.02
CA ARG A 769 -15.47 -21.31 -20.47
C ARG A 769 -16.54 -20.26 -20.80
N PRO A 770 -16.24 -19.23 -21.63
CA PRO A 770 -17.25 -18.29 -22.10
C PRO A 770 -18.38 -19.02 -22.83
N ILE A 771 -19.62 -18.53 -22.67
CA ILE A 771 -20.84 -19.10 -23.23
C ILE A 771 -21.35 -18.15 -24.32
N LEU A 772 -21.75 -18.68 -25.48
CA LEU A 772 -22.29 -17.85 -26.56
C LEU A 772 -23.59 -17.15 -26.14
N GLN A 773 -23.74 -15.88 -26.53
CA GLN A 773 -24.91 -15.04 -26.22
C GLN A 773 -26.24 -15.63 -26.75
N ASN A 774 -26.16 -16.46 -27.78
CA ASN A 774 -27.29 -17.17 -28.38
C ASN A 774 -27.68 -18.49 -27.66
N GLY A 775 -27.00 -18.84 -26.56
CA GLY A 775 -27.27 -20.03 -25.77
C GLY A 775 -26.83 -21.36 -26.40
N GLN A 776 -26.12 -21.37 -27.53
CA GLN A 776 -25.75 -22.60 -28.25
C GLN A 776 -24.59 -23.39 -27.61
N GLY A 777 -24.06 -22.97 -26.46
CA GLY A 777 -23.07 -23.71 -25.67
C GLY A 777 -21.88 -22.87 -25.23
N ALA A 778 -20.94 -23.53 -24.55
CA ALA A 778 -19.66 -22.96 -24.17
C ALA A 778 -18.64 -23.04 -25.31
N LEU A 779 -17.70 -22.08 -25.38
CA LEU A 779 -16.64 -22.09 -26.37
C LEU A 779 -15.75 -23.34 -26.23
N PRO A 780 -15.41 -24.03 -27.34
CA PRO A 780 -14.40 -25.08 -27.35
C PRO A 780 -13.02 -24.57 -26.90
N VAL A 781 -12.18 -25.47 -26.38
CA VAL A 781 -10.83 -25.17 -25.85
C VAL A 781 -9.99 -24.33 -26.82
N ALA A 782 -9.96 -24.68 -28.11
CA ALA A 782 -9.21 -23.94 -29.14
C ALA A 782 -9.68 -22.47 -29.31
N ALA A 783 -10.99 -22.20 -29.19
CA ALA A 783 -11.50 -20.83 -29.23
C ALA A 783 -11.08 -20.01 -27.99
N VAL A 784 -10.92 -20.67 -26.84
CA VAL A 784 -10.38 -20.03 -25.63
C VAL A 784 -8.88 -19.73 -25.75
N GLU A 785 -8.10 -20.58 -26.44
CA GLU A 785 -6.70 -20.28 -26.80
C GLU A 785 -6.60 -19.06 -27.75
N HIS A 786 -7.54 -18.93 -28.69
CA HIS A 786 -7.63 -17.75 -29.55
C HIS A 786 -7.90 -16.47 -28.73
N ILE A 787 -8.84 -16.50 -27.78
CA ILE A 787 -9.08 -15.38 -26.85
C ILE A 787 -7.84 -15.07 -26.00
N GLY A 788 -7.16 -16.09 -25.49
CA GLY A 788 -5.88 -15.93 -24.77
C GLY A 788 -4.83 -15.21 -25.62
N THR A 789 -4.75 -15.55 -26.91
CA THR A 789 -3.85 -14.89 -27.86
C THR A 789 -4.25 -13.43 -28.10
N MET A 790 -5.54 -13.12 -28.28
CA MET A 790 -6.06 -11.75 -28.42
C MET A 790 -5.74 -10.90 -27.18
N LEU A 791 -5.91 -11.45 -25.98
CA LEU A 791 -5.55 -10.78 -24.73
C LEU A 791 -4.03 -10.56 -24.65
N ALA A 792 -3.21 -11.56 -24.99
CA ALA A 792 -1.75 -11.47 -24.91
C ALA A 792 -1.11 -10.45 -25.88
N ILE A 793 -1.79 -10.13 -27.00
CA ILE A 793 -1.37 -9.04 -27.92
C ILE A 793 -2.00 -7.67 -27.58
N SER A 794 -2.87 -7.61 -26.57
CA SER A 794 -3.60 -6.38 -26.19
C SER A 794 -2.94 -5.63 -25.03
N THR A 795 -3.10 -4.31 -25.05
CA THR A 795 -2.79 -3.40 -23.93
C THR A 795 -4.05 -2.67 -23.48
N LEU A 796 -4.02 -1.90 -22.39
CA LEU A 796 -5.18 -1.10 -21.97
C LEU A 796 -5.41 0.08 -22.94
N GLU A 797 -4.34 0.65 -23.47
CA GLU A 797 -4.37 1.81 -24.36
C GLU A 797 -4.58 1.42 -25.84
N ALA A 798 -4.17 0.20 -26.22
CA ALA A 798 -4.37 -0.39 -27.53
C ALA A 798 -4.85 -1.86 -27.39
N PRO A 799 -6.16 -2.10 -27.25
CA PRO A 799 -6.75 -3.42 -27.41
C PRO A 799 -6.64 -3.89 -28.87
N TYR A 800 -6.54 -5.20 -29.05
CA TYR A 800 -6.80 -5.84 -30.34
C TYR A 800 -8.30 -5.83 -30.64
N ALA A 801 -8.68 -5.44 -31.87
CA ALA A 801 -10.08 -5.25 -32.27
C ALA A 801 -10.95 -6.52 -32.16
N GLY A 802 -10.34 -7.71 -32.12
CA GLY A 802 -11.05 -8.96 -31.90
C GLY A 802 -11.68 -9.10 -30.51
N LEU A 803 -11.17 -8.41 -29.47
CA LEU A 803 -11.75 -8.49 -28.12
C LEU A 803 -13.20 -7.96 -28.06
N GLU A 804 -13.53 -6.95 -28.85
CA GLU A 804 -14.89 -6.41 -28.94
C GLU A 804 -15.86 -7.41 -29.59
N HIS A 805 -15.40 -8.15 -30.61
CA HIS A 805 -16.18 -9.21 -31.23
C HIS A 805 -16.44 -10.37 -30.25
N VAL A 806 -15.46 -10.71 -29.41
CA VAL A 806 -15.63 -11.69 -28.32
C VAL A 806 -16.65 -11.21 -27.29
N ARG A 807 -16.59 -9.93 -26.91
CA ARG A 807 -17.54 -9.28 -25.98
C ARG A 807 -18.98 -9.28 -26.50
N GLN A 808 -19.18 -9.20 -27.82
CA GLN A 808 -20.49 -9.26 -28.46
C GLN A 808 -21.00 -10.70 -28.68
N ALA A 809 -20.09 -11.67 -28.82
CA ALA A 809 -20.43 -13.07 -29.10
C ALA A 809 -20.79 -13.90 -27.85
N CYS A 810 -20.29 -13.52 -26.67
CA CYS A 810 -20.43 -14.29 -25.43
C CYS A 810 -21.14 -13.52 -24.31
N THR A 811 -21.74 -14.24 -23.35
CA THR A 811 -22.44 -13.60 -22.23
C THR A 811 -21.48 -12.85 -21.30
N PRO A 812 -21.83 -11.65 -20.80
CA PRO A 812 -20.97 -10.86 -19.93
C PRO A 812 -20.50 -11.62 -18.68
N GLU A 813 -21.38 -12.41 -18.07
CA GLU A 813 -21.11 -13.14 -16.83
C GLU A 813 -20.09 -14.26 -17.03
N SER A 814 -20.16 -14.94 -18.18
CA SER A 814 -19.22 -16.02 -18.52
C SER A 814 -17.84 -15.48 -18.92
N LEU A 815 -17.80 -14.33 -19.59
CA LEU A 815 -16.56 -13.59 -19.88
C LEU A 815 -15.90 -13.04 -18.61
N ALA A 816 -16.67 -12.50 -17.67
CA ALA A 816 -16.16 -12.02 -16.38
C ALA A 816 -15.58 -13.16 -15.53
N ALA A 817 -16.27 -14.30 -15.46
CA ALA A 817 -15.77 -15.50 -14.77
C ALA A 817 -14.48 -16.03 -15.40
N PHE A 818 -14.42 -16.12 -16.73
CA PHE A 818 -13.21 -16.48 -17.48
C PHE A 818 -12.03 -15.53 -17.18
N ALA A 819 -12.26 -14.21 -17.28
CA ALA A 819 -11.24 -13.20 -17.01
C ALA A 819 -10.74 -13.26 -15.56
N TRP A 820 -11.61 -13.58 -14.60
CA TRP A 820 -11.22 -13.78 -13.22
C TRP A 820 -10.34 -15.01 -13.00
N ASP A 821 -10.68 -16.15 -13.61
CA ASP A 821 -9.86 -17.36 -13.56
C ASP A 821 -8.46 -17.14 -14.17
N VAL A 822 -8.39 -16.39 -15.29
CA VAL A 822 -7.12 -15.98 -15.93
C VAL A 822 -6.30 -15.05 -15.00
N PHE A 823 -6.95 -14.11 -14.32
CA PHE A 823 -6.29 -13.24 -13.33
C PHE A 823 -5.77 -14.03 -12.12
N GLU A 824 -6.55 -14.96 -11.54
CA GLU A 824 -6.09 -15.81 -10.43
C GLU A 824 -4.96 -16.75 -10.87
N ALA A 825 -4.99 -17.26 -12.10
CA ALA A 825 -3.88 -18.04 -12.66
C ALA A 825 -2.59 -17.21 -12.75
N TRP A 826 -2.66 -15.98 -13.25
CA TRP A 826 -1.52 -15.06 -13.28
C TRP A 826 -1.04 -14.62 -11.89
N GLU A 827 -1.95 -14.29 -10.97
CA GLU A 827 -1.62 -13.90 -9.59
C GLU A 827 -0.99 -15.07 -8.81
N SER A 828 -1.47 -16.30 -9.04
CA SER A 828 -0.88 -17.51 -8.47
C SER A 828 0.53 -17.77 -9.02
N ALA A 829 0.74 -17.65 -10.34
CA ALA A 829 2.03 -17.79 -11.02
C ALA A 829 3.03 -16.64 -10.77
N GLY A 830 2.86 -15.88 -9.68
CA GLY A 830 3.78 -14.85 -9.22
C GLY A 830 3.61 -13.48 -9.88
N ALA A 831 2.53 -13.27 -10.65
CA ALA A 831 2.13 -11.99 -11.23
C ALA A 831 3.23 -11.31 -12.06
N ALA A 832 3.86 -12.05 -12.96
CA ALA A 832 4.96 -11.56 -13.79
C ALA A 832 4.54 -10.33 -14.63
N PRO A 833 5.26 -9.18 -14.55
CA PRO A 833 4.87 -7.94 -15.23
C PRO A 833 4.77 -8.04 -16.76
N ARG A 834 5.54 -8.94 -17.38
CA ARG A 834 5.46 -9.22 -18.83
C ARG A 834 4.14 -9.87 -19.26
N GLN A 835 3.35 -10.36 -18.30
CA GLN A 835 2.09 -11.06 -18.51
C GLN A 835 0.89 -10.26 -17.93
N ASN A 836 1.06 -8.95 -17.73
CA ASN A 836 0.03 -8.05 -17.18
C ASN A 836 -1.30 -8.06 -17.96
N TRP A 837 -1.31 -8.50 -19.22
CA TRP A 837 -2.54 -8.68 -20.00
C TRP A 837 -3.57 -9.58 -19.28
N ALA A 838 -3.12 -10.54 -18.47
CA ALA A 838 -4.01 -11.41 -17.68
C ALA A 838 -4.72 -10.63 -16.55
N PHE A 839 -4.12 -9.55 -16.05
CA PHE A 839 -4.79 -8.60 -15.16
C PHE A 839 -5.67 -7.62 -15.96
N HIS A 840 -5.22 -7.20 -17.14
CA HIS A 840 -6.00 -6.33 -18.03
C HIS A 840 -7.28 -6.98 -18.55
N ALA A 841 -7.35 -8.31 -18.62
CA ALA A 841 -8.56 -9.06 -18.96
C ALA A 841 -9.76 -8.67 -18.08
N LEU A 842 -9.54 -8.38 -16.78
CA LEU A 842 -10.58 -7.90 -15.88
C LEU A 842 -11.16 -6.54 -16.30
N GLY A 843 -10.39 -5.71 -17.02
CA GLY A 843 -10.86 -4.43 -17.54
C GLY A 843 -11.71 -4.59 -18.80
N TRP A 844 -11.38 -5.56 -19.65
CA TRP A 844 -12.08 -5.81 -20.93
C TRP A 844 -13.37 -6.62 -20.79
N PHE A 845 -13.39 -7.55 -19.83
CA PHE A 845 -14.46 -8.54 -19.66
C PHE A 845 -15.09 -8.52 -18.27
N GLY A 846 -14.63 -7.66 -17.37
CA GLY A 846 -15.14 -7.58 -16.00
C GLY A 846 -16.49 -6.89 -15.89
N ASP A 847 -17.21 -7.28 -14.84
CA ASP A 847 -18.56 -6.88 -14.48
C ASP A 847 -18.64 -6.37 -13.02
N ASP A 848 -19.85 -6.20 -12.51
CA ASP A 848 -20.06 -5.77 -11.12
C ASP A 848 -19.56 -6.79 -10.07
N GLU A 849 -19.58 -8.10 -10.35
CA GLU A 849 -18.98 -9.09 -9.44
C GLU A 849 -17.45 -9.01 -9.46
N THR A 850 -16.86 -8.80 -10.64
CA THR A 850 -15.44 -8.48 -10.80
C THR A 850 -15.06 -7.26 -9.97
N VAL A 851 -15.88 -6.19 -9.99
CA VAL A 851 -15.67 -4.99 -9.14
C VAL A 851 -15.75 -5.33 -7.65
N ARG A 852 -16.75 -6.10 -7.21
CA ARG A 852 -16.91 -6.52 -5.79
C ARG A 852 -15.68 -7.28 -5.27
N ARG A 853 -15.06 -8.11 -6.11
CA ARG A 853 -13.86 -8.89 -5.77
C ARG A 853 -12.57 -8.10 -5.92
N LEU A 854 -12.47 -7.19 -6.90
CA LEU A 854 -11.28 -6.39 -7.19
C LEU A 854 -11.10 -5.17 -6.26
N ALA A 855 -12.17 -4.40 -6.01
CA ALA A 855 -12.08 -3.15 -5.26
C ALA A 855 -11.49 -3.31 -3.83
N PRO A 856 -11.79 -4.38 -3.05
CA PRO A 856 -11.13 -4.62 -1.77
C PRO A 856 -9.62 -4.84 -1.90
N LYS A 857 -9.16 -5.60 -2.91
CA LYS A 857 -7.73 -5.81 -3.19
C LYS A 857 -7.04 -4.48 -3.55
N VAL A 858 -7.65 -3.69 -4.43
CA VAL A 858 -7.14 -2.38 -4.91
C VAL A 858 -7.00 -1.36 -3.77
N ARG A 859 -7.84 -1.40 -2.73
CA ARG A 859 -7.72 -0.52 -1.55
C ARG A 859 -6.56 -0.89 -0.61
N VAL A 860 -6.05 -2.12 -0.66
CA VAL A 860 -4.99 -2.63 0.24
C VAL A 860 -3.61 -2.58 -0.41
N TRP A 861 -3.51 -2.89 -1.72
CA TRP A 861 -2.25 -2.92 -2.47
C TRP A 861 -1.36 -1.66 -2.39
N PRO A 862 -1.84 -0.41 -2.27
CA PRO A 862 -0.95 0.75 -2.13
C PRO A 862 -0.07 0.73 -0.87
N GLY A 863 -0.48 -0.01 0.17
CA GLY A 863 0.28 -0.19 1.41
C GLY A 863 1.34 -1.30 1.34
N GLN A 864 1.49 -1.95 0.18
CA GLN A 864 2.38 -3.09 -0.02
C GLN A 864 3.37 -2.77 -1.15
N SER A 865 4.67 -2.79 -0.85
CA SER A 865 5.73 -2.42 -1.80
C SER A 865 5.69 -3.24 -3.10
N ALA A 866 5.40 -4.54 -3.00
CA ALA A 866 5.33 -5.47 -4.13
C ALA A 866 4.11 -5.26 -5.06
N THR A 867 3.02 -4.66 -4.58
CA THR A 867 1.75 -4.55 -5.34
C THR A 867 1.34 -3.10 -5.63
N LYS A 868 2.11 -2.08 -5.20
CA LYS A 868 1.85 -0.65 -5.50
C LYS A 868 1.50 -0.37 -6.98
N LYS A 869 2.28 -0.89 -7.94
CA LYS A 869 2.00 -0.74 -9.38
C LYS A 869 0.72 -1.44 -9.83
N ARG A 870 0.33 -2.53 -9.15
CA ARG A 870 -0.94 -3.23 -9.41
C ARG A 870 -2.13 -2.46 -8.84
N ALA A 871 -1.94 -1.68 -7.77
CA ALA A 871 -2.97 -0.77 -7.29
C ALA A 871 -3.30 0.31 -8.33
N GLU A 872 -2.27 0.97 -8.88
CA GLU A 872 -2.43 1.97 -9.96
C GLU A 872 -3.17 1.37 -11.17
N ALA A 873 -2.71 0.23 -11.67
CA ALA A 873 -3.38 -0.48 -12.75
C ALA A 873 -4.82 -0.90 -12.36
N GLY A 874 -5.07 -1.26 -11.10
CA GLY A 874 -6.43 -1.52 -10.60
C GLY A 874 -7.38 -0.32 -10.71
N LEU A 875 -6.88 0.92 -10.61
CA LEU A 875 -7.67 2.12 -10.92
C LEU A 875 -7.89 2.28 -12.42
N ASP A 876 -6.92 1.89 -13.26
CA ASP A 876 -7.10 1.83 -14.71
C ASP A 876 -8.21 0.83 -15.09
N LEU A 877 -8.29 -0.33 -14.43
CA LEU A 877 -9.33 -1.34 -14.68
C LEU A 877 -10.71 -0.93 -14.17
N LEU A 878 -10.83 -0.34 -12.96
CA LEU A 878 -12.13 0.17 -12.48
C LEU A 878 -12.69 1.27 -13.38
N ALA A 879 -11.82 2.11 -13.95
CA ALA A 879 -12.22 3.11 -14.93
C ALA A 879 -12.66 2.47 -16.26
N LEU A 880 -12.01 1.39 -16.71
CA LEU A 880 -12.31 0.70 -17.96
C LEU A 880 -13.60 -0.15 -17.90
N ILE A 881 -13.86 -0.83 -16.77
CA ILE A 881 -15.12 -1.56 -16.53
C ILE A 881 -16.31 -0.60 -16.61
N GLY A 882 -16.16 0.62 -16.07
CA GLY A 882 -17.05 1.75 -16.35
C GLY A 882 -18.49 1.67 -15.82
N THR A 883 -18.88 0.56 -15.17
CA THR A 883 -20.19 0.41 -14.51
C THR A 883 -20.33 1.37 -13.33
N ASP A 884 -21.57 1.67 -12.93
CA ASP A 884 -21.82 2.59 -11.82
C ASP A 884 -21.20 2.09 -10.51
N LEU A 885 -21.17 0.77 -10.28
CA LEU A 885 -20.47 0.19 -9.13
C LEU A 885 -18.95 0.36 -9.21
N ALA A 886 -18.35 0.24 -10.41
CA ALA A 886 -16.92 0.46 -10.63
C ALA A 886 -16.55 1.92 -10.36
N LEU A 887 -17.32 2.85 -10.93
CA LEU A 887 -17.13 4.29 -10.79
C LEU A 887 -17.43 4.78 -9.37
N MET A 888 -18.45 4.26 -8.69
CA MET A 888 -18.70 4.52 -7.26
C MET A 888 -17.52 4.06 -6.39
N ASN A 889 -16.93 2.90 -6.68
CA ASN A 889 -15.74 2.42 -5.97
C ASN A 889 -14.50 3.29 -6.24
N LEU A 890 -14.31 3.72 -7.49
CA LEU A 890 -13.24 4.63 -7.89
C LEU A 890 -13.37 6.00 -7.21
N ASN A 891 -14.59 6.56 -7.17
CA ASN A 891 -14.86 7.82 -6.48
C ASN A 891 -14.67 7.70 -4.96
N ALA A 892 -15.11 6.60 -4.35
CA ALA A 892 -14.86 6.34 -2.93
C ALA A 892 -13.36 6.26 -2.59
N ILE A 893 -12.51 5.81 -3.52
CA ILE A 893 -11.04 5.84 -3.38
C ILE A 893 -10.52 7.28 -3.54
N ALA A 894 -11.02 8.04 -4.51
CA ALA A 894 -10.69 9.46 -4.75
C ALA A 894 -11.05 10.38 -3.56
N ASP A 895 -12.09 10.03 -2.81
CA ASP A 895 -12.50 10.75 -1.60
C ASP A 895 -11.72 10.28 -0.34
N LYS A 896 -11.71 8.97 -0.08
CA LYS A 896 -11.41 8.41 1.25
C LYS A 896 -10.09 7.64 1.35
N SER A 897 -9.28 7.56 0.29
CA SER A 897 -7.99 6.85 0.35
C SER A 897 -7.03 7.49 1.37
N LYS A 898 -6.50 6.68 2.28
CA LYS A 898 -5.44 7.08 3.22
C LYS A 898 -4.07 7.31 2.56
N PHE A 899 -3.90 6.90 1.31
CA PHE A 899 -2.64 7.01 0.55
C PHE A 899 -2.75 8.20 -0.43
N PRO A 900 -2.03 9.32 -0.22
CA PRO A 900 -2.25 10.56 -0.99
C PRO A 900 -2.04 10.41 -2.49
N ALA A 901 -0.87 9.94 -2.95
CA ALA A 901 -0.59 9.77 -4.38
C ALA A 901 -1.59 8.82 -5.08
N PHE A 902 -2.12 7.84 -4.37
CA PHE A 902 -3.15 6.92 -4.89
C PHE A 902 -4.53 7.59 -4.98
N ARG A 903 -4.82 8.52 -4.06
CA ARG A 903 -6.04 9.33 -4.04
C ARG A 903 -6.05 10.31 -5.22
N GLU A 904 -4.97 11.06 -5.41
CA GLU A 904 -4.87 12.01 -6.53
C GLU A 904 -4.97 11.28 -7.87
N ARG A 905 -4.32 10.12 -8.03
CA ARG A 905 -4.45 9.30 -9.25
C ARG A 905 -5.88 8.79 -9.49
N ALA A 906 -6.67 8.57 -8.44
CA ALA A 906 -8.10 8.24 -8.58
C ALA A 906 -8.95 9.48 -8.92
N ARG A 907 -8.62 10.67 -8.39
CA ARG A 907 -9.27 11.94 -8.74
C ARG A 907 -9.02 12.34 -10.18
N GLU A 908 -7.79 12.25 -10.67
CA GLU A 908 -7.44 12.45 -12.09
C GLU A 908 -8.32 11.62 -13.02
N LYS A 909 -8.60 10.36 -12.63
CA LYS A 909 -9.48 9.46 -13.39
C LYS A 909 -10.94 9.85 -13.33
N ILE A 910 -11.46 10.18 -12.15
CA ILE A 910 -12.84 10.68 -12.02
C ILE A 910 -13.02 11.98 -12.82
N ALA A 911 -12.03 12.88 -12.81
CA ALA A 911 -12.03 14.09 -13.62
C ALA A 911 -12.06 13.78 -15.11
N ALA A 912 -11.17 12.93 -15.63
CA ALA A 912 -11.15 12.55 -17.04
C ALA A 912 -12.43 11.81 -17.49
N ILE A 913 -13.04 10.98 -16.63
CA ILE A 913 -14.31 10.29 -16.92
C ILE A 913 -15.50 11.26 -16.88
N ALA A 914 -15.45 12.27 -16.01
CA ALA A 914 -16.47 13.30 -15.95
C ALA A 914 -16.37 14.23 -17.18
N GLU A 915 -15.17 14.71 -17.51
CA GLU A 915 -14.89 15.52 -18.71
C GLU A 915 -15.31 14.80 -19.99
N ALA A 916 -14.97 13.52 -20.16
CA ALA A 916 -15.40 12.69 -21.30
C ALA A 916 -16.91 12.39 -21.35
N ARG A 917 -17.69 12.87 -20.37
CA ARG A 917 -19.16 12.79 -20.31
C ARG A 917 -19.82 14.19 -20.23
N ASP A 918 -19.06 15.26 -20.44
CA ASP A 918 -19.47 16.66 -20.26
C ASP A 918 -20.01 16.98 -18.85
N LEU A 919 -19.41 16.35 -17.82
CA LEU A 919 -19.78 16.49 -16.41
C LEU A 919 -18.63 17.06 -15.57
N THR A 920 -18.98 17.72 -14.46
CA THR A 920 -18.05 17.94 -13.34
C THR A 920 -17.89 16.65 -12.51
N PRO A 921 -16.75 16.45 -11.81
CA PRO A 921 -16.57 15.33 -10.88
C PRO A 921 -17.73 15.18 -9.88
N GLU A 922 -18.24 16.30 -9.36
CA GLU A 922 -19.38 16.34 -8.46
C GLU A 922 -20.69 15.94 -9.16
N ALA A 923 -20.92 16.37 -10.40
CA ALA A 923 -22.11 15.97 -11.17
C ALA A 923 -22.08 14.50 -11.61
N LEU A 924 -20.89 13.93 -11.83
CA LEU A 924 -20.71 12.49 -11.98
C LEU A 924 -21.01 11.78 -10.66
N ALA A 925 -20.47 12.24 -9.54
CA ALA A 925 -20.73 11.64 -8.23
C ALA A 925 -22.19 11.79 -7.73
N ASP A 926 -22.97 12.74 -8.25
CA ASP A 926 -24.42 12.82 -8.04
C ASP A 926 -25.18 11.70 -8.79
N ARG A 927 -24.67 11.25 -9.95
CA ARG A 927 -25.23 10.14 -10.75
C ARG A 927 -24.82 8.75 -10.24
N LEU A 928 -23.73 8.64 -9.47
CA LEU A 928 -23.15 7.38 -8.98
C LEU A 928 -23.71 6.93 -7.61
N VAL A 929 -24.82 7.50 -7.15
CA VAL A 929 -25.48 7.07 -5.92
C VAL A 929 -26.36 5.85 -6.26
N PRO A 930 -26.13 4.67 -5.67
CA PRO A 930 -26.85 3.47 -6.07
C PRO A 930 -28.24 3.42 -5.44
N ASP A 931 -29.23 2.93 -6.19
CA ASP A 931 -30.61 2.72 -5.73
C ASP A 931 -30.78 1.60 -4.68
N LEU A 932 -29.69 0.92 -4.34
CA LEU A 932 -29.65 -0.20 -3.39
C LEU A 932 -30.55 -1.41 -3.74
N GLY A 933 -31.18 -1.43 -4.91
CA GLY A 933 -32.20 -2.43 -5.29
C GLY A 933 -33.59 -2.12 -4.72
N LEU A 934 -33.84 -0.88 -4.29
CA LEU A 934 -35.16 -0.38 -3.95
C LEU A 934 -35.97 -0.10 -5.23
N ASN A 935 -37.30 -0.14 -5.13
CA ASN A 935 -38.17 0.33 -6.21
C ASN A 935 -38.22 1.87 -6.28
N GLU A 936 -38.90 2.41 -7.30
CA GLU A 936 -39.07 3.86 -7.54
C GLU A 936 -39.63 4.64 -6.33
N ARG A 937 -40.33 3.97 -5.41
CA ARG A 937 -40.88 4.57 -4.17
C ARG A 937 -39.92 4.48 -2.97
N GLY A 938 -38.69 3.99 -3.17
CA GLY A 938 -37.71 3.80 -2.12
C GLY A 938 -38.01 2.65 -1.17
N ALA A 939 -38.76 1.62 -1.63
CA ALA A 939 -39.18 0.48 -0.81
C ALA A 939 -38.70 -0.86 -1.40
N GLU A 940 -38.57 -1.87 -0.54
CA GLU A 940 -38.28 -3.27 -0.88
C GLU A 940 -39.15 -4.19 -0.02
N THR A 941 -39.62 -5.31 -0.58
CA THR A 941 -40.37 -6.33 0.17
C THR A 941 -39.50 -7.55 0.42
N LEU A 942 -39.30 -7.89 1.69
CA LEU A 942 -38.58 -9.06 2.15
C LEU A 942 -39.56 -10.21 2.33
N ASP A 943 -39.46 -11.23 1.47
CA ASP A 943 -40.34 -12.39 1.46
C ASP A 943 -39.84 -13.51 2.39
N PHE A 944 -40.64 -13.86 3.38
CA PHE A 944 -40.43 -15.01 4.26
C PHE A 944 -41.46 -16.13 3.95
N GLY A 945 -42.25 -16.00 2.87
CA GLY A 945 -43.34 -16.91 2.52
C GLY A 945 -44.68 -16.40 3.08
N PRO A 946 -45.25 -17.01 4.15
CA PRO A 946 -46.51 -16.55 4.74
C PRO A 946 -46.40 -15.19 5.46
N ARG A 947 -45.19 -14.74 5.76
CA ARG A 947 -44.87 -13.41 6.30
C ARG A 947 -44.08 -12.61 5.28
N GLN A 948 -44.37 -11.31 5.20
CA GLN A 948 -43.65 -10.37 4.34
C GLN A 948 -43.44 -9.06 5.09
N PHE A 949 -42.27 -8.45 4.89
CA PHE A 949 -41.88 -7.21 5.55
C PHE A 949 -41.50 -6.15 4.52
N THR A 950 -42.05 -4.95 4.64
CA THR A 950 -41.68 -3.82 3.77
C THR A 950 -40.59 -2.99 4.42
N VAL A 951 -39.47 -2.78 3.73
CA VAL A 951 -38.39 -1.90 4.17
C VAL A 951 -38.79 -0.43 3.99
N ALA A 952 -38.47 0.39 4.99
CA ALA A 952 -38.60 1.85 4.96
C ALA A 952 -37.43 2.51 5.69
N PHE A 953 -37.19 3.81 5.44
CA PHE A 953 -36.01 4.53 5.95
C PHE A 953 -36.36 5.60 6.99
N ASP A 954 -35.48 5.76 7.98
CA ASP A 954 -35.63 6.76 9.04
C ASP A 954 -34.94 8.10 8.71
N GLU A 955 -34.89 9.00 9.70
CA GLU A 955 -34.27 10.33 9.65
C GLU A 955 -32.77 10.33 9.34
N ALA A 956 -32.06 9.24 9.63
CA ALA A 956 -30.64 9.06 9.32
C ALA A 956 -30.42 8.17 8.09
N LEU A 957 -31.48 7.92 7.29
CA LEU A 957 -31.48 6.98 6.16
C LEU A 957 -31.11 5.54 6.59
N LEU A 958 -31.44 5.16 7.83
CA LEU A 958 -31.27 3.78 8.31
C LEU A 958 -32.53 2.97 7.98
N PRO A 959 -32.39 1.76 7.41
CA PRO A 959 -33.55 0.93 7.10
C PRO A 959 -34.12 0.27 8.36
N TYR A 960 -35.44 0.36 8.49
CA TYR A 960 -36.28 -0.41 9.39
C TYR A 960 -37.32 -1.18 8.58
N VAL A 961 -38.13 -2.04 9.21
CA VAL A 961 -39.17 -2.79 8.49
C VAL A 961 -40.56 -2.55 9.07
N ARG A 962 -41.59 -2.74 8.25
CA ARG A 962 -42.99 -2.77 8.64
C ARG A 962 -43.61 -4.13 8.34
N GLU A 963 -44.47 -4.60 9.24
CA GLU A 963 -45.35 -5.75 8.94
C GLU A 963 -46.52 -5.32 8.03
N ARG A 964 -47.29 -6.31 7.55
CA ARG A 964 -48.42 -6.12 6.61
C ARG A 964 -49.54 -5.24 7.16
N ASP A 965 -49.63 -5.11 8.48
CA ASP A 965 -50.56 -4.23 9.21
C ASP A 965 -50.03 -2.78 9.37
N GLY A 966 -48.79 -2.52 8.95
CA GLY A 966 -48.12 -1.22 9.05
C GLY A 966 -47.25 -1.02 10.30
N ALA A 967 -47.20 -1.97 11.24
CA ALA A 967 -46.46 -1.82 12.48
C ALA A 967 -44.94 -1.67 12.26
N ARG A 968 -44.33 -0.58 12.77
CA ARG A 968 -42.89 -0.28 12.64
C ARG A 968 -42.05 -1.15 13.58
N LEU A 969 -41.21 -2.01 13.01
CA LEU A 969 -40.23 -2.83 13.72
C LEU A 969 -38.81 -2.27 13.55
N LYS A 970 -38.09 -2.09 14.66
CA LYS A 970 -36.69 -1.59 14.67
C LYS A 970 -35.67 -2.59 14.11
N THR A 971 -36.03 -3.86 14.04
CA THR A 971 -35.17 -4.95 13.55
C THR A 971 -36.03 -5.96 12.80
N LEU A 972 -35.52 -6.48 11.68
CA LEU A 972 -36.13 -7.63 11.01
C LEU A 972 -36.26 -8.81 12.00
N PRO A 973 -37.45 -9.40 12.18
CA PRO A 973 -37.62 -10.58 13.04
C PRO A 973 -36.78 -11.76 12.57
N ARG A 974 -36.38 -12.63 13.52
CA ARG A 974 -35.69 -13.88 13.17
C ARG A 974 -36.65 -14.81 12.40
N PRO A 975 -36.16 -15.57 11.41
CA PRO A 975 -36.91 -16.68 10.82
C PRO A 975 -37.40 -17.66 11.88
N THR A 976 -38.63 -18.13 11.71
CA THR A 976 -39.33 -19.09 12.59
C THR A 976 -39.61 -20.39 11.84
N LYS A 977 -40.07 -21.44 12.53
CA LYS A 977 -40.47 -22.71 11.90
C LYS A 977 -41.69 -22.61 10.96
N ALA A 978 -42.39 -21.48 10.97
CA ALA A 978 -43.51 -21.20 10.08
C ALA A 978 -43.12 -20.36 8.86
N ASP A 979 -41.90 -19.82 8.82
CA ASP A 979 -41.36 -19.11 7.66
C ASP A 979 -40.71 -20.10 6.67
N ASP A 980 -40.61 -19.72 5.40
CA ASP A 980 -40.00 -20.54 4.35
C ASP A 980 -38.49 -20.74 4.60
N PRO A 981 -38.00 -22.01 4.64
CA PRO A 981 -36.63 -22.32 5.03
C PRO A 981 -35.58 -21.91 3.98
N GLU A 982 -35.96 -21.65 2.72
CA GLU A 982 -35.06 -21.19 1.67
C GLU A 982 -35.09 -19.67 1.52
N ARG A 983 -36.29 -19.06 1.56
CA ARG A 983 -36.46 -17.62 1.34
C ARG A 983 -36.07 -16.77 2.55
N ALA A 984 -36.45 -17.18 3.77
CA ALA A 984 -36.22 -16.38 4.96
C ALA A 984 -34.72 -16.13 5.28
N PRO A 985 -33.79 -17.08 5.08
CA PRO A 985 -32.35 -16.81 5.20
C PRO A 985 -31.84 -15.83 4.13
N VAL A 986 -32.30 -15.93 2.88
CA VAL A 986 -31.93 -15.03 1.78
C VAL A 986 -32.40 -13.60 2.08
N ALA A 987 -33.67 -13.43 2.45
CA ALA A 987 -34.24 -12.15 2.84
C ALA A 987 -33.52 -11.53 4.07
N SER A 988 -33.14 -12.37 5.05
CA SER A 988 -32.37 -11.92 6.23
C SER A 988 -30.96 -11.45 5.87
N ALA A 989 -30.27 -12.17 4.97
CA ALA A 989 -28.96 -11.77 4.46
C ALA A 989 -29.04 -10.46 3.64
N ARG A 990 -30.06 -10.35 2.79
CA ARG A 990 -30.36 -9.17 1.98
C ARG A 990 -30.58 -7.92 2.84
N PHE A 991 -31.43 -7.98 3.86
CA PHE A 991 -31.64 -6.85 4.77
C PHE A 991 -30.37 -6.45 5.54
N LYS A 992 -29.57 -7.42 5.99
CA LYS A 992 -28.29 -7.15 6.66
C LYS A 992 -27.30 -6.43 5.74
N GLN A 993 -27.26 -6.79 4.47
CA GLN A 993 -26.43 -6.13 3.46
C GLN A 993 -26.96 -4.73 3.15
N LEU A 994 -28.27 -4.59 2.89
CA LEU A 994 -28.93 -3.31 2.65
C LEU A 994 -28.66 -2.30 3.78
N LYS A 995 -28.76 -2.71 5.04
CA LYS A 995 -28.46 -1.86 6.20
C LYS A 995 -27.03 -1.31 6.17
N LYS A 996 -26.06 -2.17 5.88
CA LYS A 996 -24.63 -1.80 5.82
C LYS A 996 -24.36 -0.81 4.68
N ASP A 997 -24.97 -1.03 3.52
CA ASP A 997 -24.77 -0.18 2.35
C ASP A 997 -25.48 1.18 2.52
N ALA A 998 -26.70 1.18 3.07
CA ALA A 998 -27.43 2.40 3.43
C ALA A 998 -26.66 3.27 4.45
N GLU A 999 -26.10 2.68 5.53
CA GLU A 999 -25.26 3.39 6.50
C GLU A 999 -24.04 4.07 5.84
N ALA A 1000 -23.39 3.38 4.90
CA ALA A 1000 -22.23 3.89 4.16
C ALA A 1000 -22.59 5.02 3.18
N ILE A 1001 -23.76 4.94 2.54
CA ILE A 1001 -24.27 5.96 1.63
C ILE A 1001 -24.74 7.18 2.42
N ALA A 1002 -25.57 6.99 3.46
CA ALA A 1002 -26.09 8.04 4.33
C ALA A 1002 -24.97 8.97 4.85
N SER A 1003 -23.96 8.38 5.50
CA SER A 1003 -22.81 9.11 6.02
C SER A 1003 -21.99 9.86 4.97
N THR A 1004 -22.04 9.42 3.71
CA THR A 1004 -21.36 10.08 2.58
C THR A 1004 -22.21 11.20 1.99
N GLN A 1005 -23.49 10.94 1.71
CA GLN A 1005 -24.37 11.89 1.04
C GLN A 1005 -24.82 13.03 1.96
N ILE A 1006 -25.01 12.79 3.26
CA ILE A 1006 -25.27 13.86 4.24
C ILE A 1006 -24.11 14.87 4.25
N ALA A 1007 -22.86 14.40 4.27
CA ALA A 1007 -21.69 15.27 4.21
C ALA A 1007 -21.58 16.02 2.87
N ARG A 1008 -21.92 15.38 1.75
CA ARG A 1008 -21.96 16.03 0.42
C ARG A 1008 -23.05 17.10 0.33
N LEU A 1009 -24.24 16.86 0.90
CA LEU A 1009 -25.34 17.83 0.95
C LEU A 1009 -25.01 19.03 1.85
N GLU A 1010 -24.41 18.81 3.04
CA GLU A 1010 -23.96 19.95 3.88
C GLU A 1010 -22.90 20.77 3.16
N LEU A 1011 -21.93 20.12 2.50
CA LEU A 1011 -20.89 20.78 1.73
C LEU A 1011 -21.47 21.51 0.49
N ALA A 1012 -22.49 20.95 -0.14
CA ALA A 1012 -23.18 21.58 -1.28
C ALA A 1012 -23.92 22.86 -0.87
N MET A 1013 -24.60 22.86 0.28
CA MET A 1013 -25.17 24.08 0.87
C MET A 1013 -24.08 25.11 1.19
N ALA A 1014 -23.03 24.71 1.93
CA ALA A 1014 -21.95 25.60 2.34
C ALA A 1014 -21.14 26.17 1.16
N ARG A 1015 -21.06 25.43 0.04
CA ARG A 1015 -20.43 25.87 -1.20
C ARG A 1015 -21.39 26.53 -2.20
N GLN A 1016 -22.65 26.73 -1.84
CA GLN A 1016 -23.70 27.27 -2.72
C GLN A 1016 -23.81 26.54 -4.07
N ARG A 1017 -23.66 25.20 -4.09
CA ARG A 1017 -23.88 24.40 -5.30
C ARG A 1017 -25.33 24.55 -5.77
N ARG A 1018 -25.51 24.51 -7.09
CA ARG A 1018 -26.80 24.57 -7.77
C ARG A 1018 -26.95 23.41 -8.75
N TRP A 1019 -28.20 23.10 -9.10
CA TRP A 1019 -28.63 22.11 -10.08
C TRP A 1019 -29.74 22.70 -10.95
N SER A 1020 -29.99 22.15 -12.14
CA SER A 1020 -31.22 22.45 -12.88
C SER A 1020 -32.44 21.84 -12.18
N GLY A 1021 -33.64 22.37 -12.41
CA GLY A 1021 -34.89 21.80 -11.90
C GLY A 1021 -35.10 20.34 -12.32
N ASN A 1022 -34.67 19.99 -13.54
CA ASN A 1022 -34.67 18.63 -14.07
C ASN A 1022 -33.67 17.71 -13.34
N ASP A 1023 -32.40 18.14 -13.14
CA ASP A 1023 -31.43 17.38 -12.34
C ASP A 1023 -31.90 17.23 -10.88
N PHE A 1024 -32.56 18.26 -10.32
CA PHE A 1024 -33.12 18.20 -8.99
C PHE A 1024 -34.22 17.13 -8.87
N GLN A 1025 -35.18 17.14 -9.80
CA GLN A 1025 -36.22 16.12 -9.88
C GLN A 1025 -35.61 14.72 -10.02
N ARG A 1026 -34.66 14.54 -10.95
CA ARG A 1026 -34.04 13.23 -11.24
C ARG A 1026 -33.21 12.68 -10.09
N PHE A 1027 -32.29 13.46 -9.52
CA PHE A 1027 -31.31 12.97 -8.55
C PHE A 1027 -31.76 13.06 -7.09
N PHE A 1028 -32.76 13.88 -6.78
CA PHE A 1028 -33.29 14.01 -5.42
C PHE A 1028 -34.71 13.49 -5.29
N VAL A 1029 -35.69 14.01 -6.05
CA VAL A 1029 -37.11 13.68 -5.82
C VAL A 1029 -37.46 12.26 -6.28
N GLN A 1030 -36.99 11.86 -7.46
CA GLN A 1030 -37.32 10.58 -8.10
C GLN A 1030 -36.42 9.43 -7.63
N HIS A 1031 -35.19 9.73 -7.20
CA HIS A 1031 -34.20 8.72 -6.83
C HIS A 1031 -34.63 7.94 -5.57
N PRO A 1032 -34.75 6.59 -5.65
CA PRO A 1032 -35.14 5.70 -4.56
C PRO A 1032 -34.49 5.92 -3.19
N VAL A 1033 -33.24 6.42 -3.14
CA VAL A 1033 -32.50 6.62 -1.88
C VAL A 1033 -32.43 8.09 -1.49
N MET A 1034 -32.04 8.99 -2.41
CA MET A 1034 -31.78 10.39 -2.08
C MET A 1034 -33.04 11.18 -1.69
N ARG A 1035 -34.23 10.76 -2.13
CA ARG A 1035 -35.51 11.40 -1.79
C ARG A 1035 -35.73 11.57 -0.29
N PHE A 1036 -35.33 10.57 0.50
CA PHE A 1036 -35.48 10.61 1.96
C PHE A 1036 -34.56 11.62 2.66
N LEU A 1037 -33.43 11.99 2.05
CA LEU A 1037 -32.57 13.08 2.54
C LEU A 1037 -33.06 14.43 2.03
N ALA A 1038 -33.50 14.49 0.77
CA ALA A 1038 -33.96 15.72 0.14
C ALA A 1038 -35.22 16.29 0.79
N ALA A 1039 -36.17 15.44 1.19
CA ALA A 1039 -37.42 15.86 1.84
C ALA A 1039 -37.24 16.36 3.29
N ARG A 1040 -36.02 16.35 3.83
CA ARG A 1040 -35.68 16.86 5.16
C ARG A 1040 -34.90 18.18 5.11
N LEU A 1041 -34.80 18.76 3.93
CA LEU A 1041 -34.09 20.00 3.64
C LEU A 1041 -35.04 21.02 3.02
N VAL A 1042 -34.76 22.30 3.31
CA VAL A 1042 -35.39 23.43 2.62
C VAL A 1042 -34.55 23.75 1.38
N TRP A 1043 -35.21 23.92 0.24
CA TRP A 1043 -34.60 24.22 -1.03
C TRP A 1043 -34.94 25.64 -1.44
N GLY A 1044 -34.12 26.22 -2.31
CA GLY A 1044 -34.30 27.56 -2.85
C GLY A 1044 -34.11 27.58 -4.37
N VAL A 1045 -34.90 28.40 -5.04
CA VAL A 1045 -34.69 28.82 -6.43
C VAL A 1045 -33.84 30.09 -6.42
N TYR A 1046 -32.88 30.16 -7.33
CA TYR A 1046 -31.93 31.27 -7.42
C TYR A 1046 -31.93 31.90 -8.81
N GLU A 1047 -31.94 33.22 -8.84
CA GLU A 1047 -31.80 34.05 -10.05
C GLU A 1047 -30.52 34.87 -9.92
N ASP A 1048 -29.63 34.78 -10.90
CA ASP A 1048 -28.28 35.39 -10.88
C ASP A 1048 -27.49 35.16 -9.57
N GLY A 1049 -27.70 34.00 -8.94
CA GLY A 1049 -27.10 33.61 -7.66
C GLY A 1049 -27.79 34.14 -6.40
N THR A 1050 -28.80 35.00 -6.54
CA THR A 1050 -29.62 35.55 -5.44
C THR A 1050 -30.80 34.63 -5.15
N PHE A 1051 -31.18 34.46 -3.88
CA PHE A 1051 -32.35 33.68 -3.48
C PHE A 1051 -33.63 34.39 -3.91
N ALA A 1052 -34.47 33.73 -4.71
CA ALA A 1052 -35.75 34.25 -5.16
C ALA A 1052 -36.91 33.66 -4.34
N GLU A 1053 -37.03 32.32 -4.35
CA GLU A 1053 -38.13 31.57 -3.72
C GLU A 1053 -37.60 30.37 -2.94
N GLY A 1054 -38.38 29.88 -1.98
CA GLY A 1054 -38.04 28.69 -1.18
C GLY A 1054 -39.17 27.67 -1.15
N PHE A 1055 -38.82 26.38 -1.07
CA PHE A 1055 -39.77 25.28 -1.03
C PHE A 1055 -39.24 24.06 -0.23
N ARG A 1056 -40.15 23.18 0.18
CA ARG A 1056 -39.89 21.85 0.75
C ARG A 1056 -40.46 20.76 -0.17
N ILE A 1057 -40.12 19.50 0.12
CA ILE A 1057 -40.85 18.34 -0.42
C ILE A 1057 -41.78 17.85 0.69
N ALA A 1058 -43.06 17.66 0.38
CA ALA A 1058 -44.09 17.19 1.30
C ALA A 1058 -44.12 15.65 1.44
N GLU A 1059 -44.90 15.16 2.39
CA GLU A 1059 -45.02 13.75 2.76
C GLU A 1059 -45.60 12.86 1.65
N ASP A 1060 -46.37 13.46 0.73
CA ASP A 1060 -46.91 12.83 -0.48
C ASP A 1060 -45.98 12.94 -1.71
N TRP A 1061 -44.80 13.56 -1.52
CA TRP A 1061 -43.77 13.86 -2.52
C TRP A 1061 -44.11 14.98 -3.52
N THR A 1062 -45.13 15.80 -3.24
CA THR A 1062 -45.31 17.10 -3.90
C THR A 1062 -44.32 18.14 -3.34
N LEU A 1063 -44.28 19.33 -3.93
CA LEU A 1063 -43.51 20.47 -3.40
C LEU A 1063 -44.46 21.45 -2.72
N ALA A 1064 -44.02 22.07 -1.63
CA ALA A 1064 -44.77 23.09 -0.91
C ALA A 1064 -43.89 24.29 -0.58
N ASP A 1065 -44.46 25.50 -0.56
CA ASP A 1065 -43.74 26.76 -0.33
C ASP A 1065 -43.60 27.12 1.16
N ALA A 1066 -43.34 28.41 1.46
CA ALA A 1066 -43.21 28.91 2.83
C ALA A 1066 -44.57 29.11 3.54
N GLN A 1067 -45.68 29.07 2.81
CA GLN A 1067 -47.05 29.12 3.31
C GLN A 1067 -47.64 27.71 3.49
N ASP A 1068 -46.88 26.68 3.08
CA ASP A 1068 -47.28 25.27 2.95
C ASP A 1068 -48.30 25.03 1.81
N ASP A 1069 -48.39 25.97 0.86
CA ASP A 1069 -49.20 25.88 -0.34
C ASP A 1069 -48.45 25.13 -1.47
N ALA A 1070 -49.19 24.54 -2.41
CA ALA A 1070 -48.64 23.68 -3.45
C ALA A 1070 -47.73 24.43 -4.43
N TYR A 1071 -46.46 24.04 -4.50
CA TYR A 1071 -45.42 24.69 -5.29
C TYR A 1071 -45.13 23.95 -6.60
N THR A 1072 -44.86 24.69 -7.69
CA THR A 1072 -44.49 24.11 -9.00
C THR A 1072 -43.14 24.64 -9.45
N LEU A 1073 -42.16 23.74 -9.56
CA LEU A 1073 -40.80 24.06 -9.97
C LEU A 1073 -40.62 23.99 -11.49
N ALA A 1074 -40.07 25.04 -12.10
CA ALA A 1074 -39.75 25.06 -13.53
C ALA A 1074 -38.56 24.12 -13.87
N PRO A 1075 -38.56 23.40 -15.02
CA PRO A 1075 -37.51 22.42 -15.35
C PRO A 1075 -36.10 23.00 -15.48
N ASP A 1076 -36.00 24.27 -15.86
CA ASP A 1076 -34.79 25.07 -16.08
C ASP A 1076 -34.43 25.97 -14.89
N ALA A 1077 -35.23 25.98 -13.82
CA ALA A 1077 -34.93 26.72 -12.59
C ALA A 1077 -33.57 26.31 -11.99
N THR A 1078 -32.84 27.29 -11.44
CA THR A 1078 -31.57 27.04 -10.76
C THR A 1078 -31.84 26.77 -9.28
N VAL A 1079 -31.77 25.51 -8.88
CA VAL A 1079 -32.13 25.03 -7.54
C VAL A 1079 -30.90 24.78 -6.67
N GLY A 1080 -30.97 25.09 -5.38
CA GLY A 1080 -29.95 24.72 -4.40
C GLY A 1080 -30.51 24.52 -3.00
N ILE A 1081 -29.74 23.88 -2.12
CA ILE A 1081 -30.09 23.78 -0.69
C ILE A 1081 -29.97 25.19 -0.10
N ALA A 1082 -31.03 25.68 0.54
CA ALA A 1082 -31.10 27.06 0.98
C ALA A 1082 -30.29 27.31 2.28
N HIS A 1083 -29.45 28.33 2.29
CA HIS A 1083 -28.69 28.73 3.48
C HIS A 1083 -29.43 29.84 4.25
N VAL A 1084 -29.38 29.80 5.58
CA VAL A 1084 -30.10 30.76 6.47
C VAL A 1084 -29.67 32.23 6.38
N LEU A 1085 -28.57 32.50 5.65
CA LEU A 1085 -28.11 33.86 5.31
C LEU A 1085 -28.60 34.32 3.93
N ASP A 1086 -29.00 33.40 3.05
CA ASP A 1086 -29.52 33.71 1.72
C ASP A 1086 -31.04 34.00 1.80
N MET A 1087 -31.74 33.41 2.78
CA MET A 1087 -33.18 33.59 3.01
C MET A 1087 -33.54 34.96 3.60
N PRO A 1088 -34.63 35.61 3.12
CA PRO A 1088 -35.31 36.69 3.84
C PRO A 1088 -35.76 36.27 5.24
N ALA A 1089 -35.89 37.25 6.16
CA ALA A 1089 -36.20 36.98 7.57
C ALA A 1089 -37.53 36.26 7.77
N ASP A 1090 -38.58 36.67 7.04
CA ASP A 1090 -39.93 36.11 7.14
C ASP A 1090 -40.00 34.70 6.56
N THR A 1091 -39.43 34.48 5.36
CA THR A 1091 -39.29 33.16 4.73
C THR A 1091 -38.53 32.18 5.62
N ARG A 1092 -37.44 32.64 6.26
CA ARG A 1092 -36.67 31.84 7.22
C ARG A 1092 -37.50 31.46 8.44
N ALA A 1093 -38.24 32.41 9.01
CA ALA A 1093 -39.11 32.16 10.16
C ALA A 1093 -40.21 31.15 9.84
N ALA A 1094 -40.86 31.28 8.68
CA ALA A 1094 -41.89 30.38 8.21
C ALA A 1094 -41.36 28.94 8.03
N PHE A 1095 -40.23 28.74 7.34
CA PHE A 1095 -39.64 27.42 7.22
C PHE A 1095 -39.10 26.85 8.54
N THR A 1096 -38.61 27.69 9.47
CA THR A 1096 -38.26 27.23 10.82
C THR A 1096 -39.48 26.71 11.57
N GLN A 1097 -40.65 27.36 11.41
CA GLN A 1097 -41.90 26.93 12.00
C GLN A 1097 -42.41 25.62 11.38
N ILE A 1098 -42.45 25.51 10.05
CA ILE A 1098 -42.83 24.28 9.32
C ILE A 1098 -41.95 23.09 9.72
N VAL A 1099 -40.62 23.28 9.79
CA VAL A 1099 -39.67 22.23 10.23
C VAL A 1099 -39.94 21.78 11.68
N ALA A 1100 -40.45 22.65 12.54
CA ALA A 1100 -40.84 22.30 13.90
C ALA A 1100 -42.21 21.59 13.97
N ASP A 1101 -43.22 22.10 13.28
CA ASP A 1101 -44.59 21.59 13.32
C ASP A 1101 -44.73 20.19 12.72
N TYR A 1102 -43.99 19.90 11.64
CA TYR A 1102 -43.92 18.58 11.01
C TYR A 1102 -42.84 17.65 11.63
N GLU A 1103 -42.21 18.05 12.74
CA GLU A 1103 -41.11 17.33 13.42
C GLU A 1103 -39.96 16.91 12.47
N ILE A 1104 -39.62 17.75 11.48
CA ILE A 1104 -38.66 17.43 10.41
C ILE A 1104 -37.22 17.43 10.95
N MET A 1105 -36.72 16.25 11.29
CA MET A 1105 -35.33 16.05 11.69
C MET A 1105 -34.39 16.24 10.49
N GLN A 1106 -33.74 17.41 10.43
CA GLN A 1106 -32.80 17.74 9.34
C GLN A 1106 -31.49 16.92 9.42
N PRO A 1107 -30.91 16.46 8.29
CA PRO A 1107 -29.73 15.60 8.27
C PRO A 1107 -28.44 16.29 8.75
N PHE A 1108 -28.42 17.61 8.69
CA PHE A 1108 -27.41 18.50 9.29
C PHE A 1108 -28.11 19.79 9.74
N ALA A 1109 -27.43 20.63 10.53
CA ALA A 1109 -27.99 21.91 10.93
C ALA A 1109 -28.10 22.86 9.73
N GLN A 1110 -29.31 23.00 9.19
CA GLN A 1110 -29.66 23.98 8.16
C GLN A 1110 -30.42 25.15 8.79
N MET A 1111 -31.67 24.97 9.22
CA MET A 1111 -32.48 26.07 9.79
C MET A 1111 -31.96 26.58 11.13
N ALA A 1112 -31.33 25.70 11.92
CA ALA A 1112 -30.67 26.02 13.18
C ALA A 1112 -29.14 26.22 13.04
N ARG A 1113 -28.65 26.58 11.83
CA ARG A 1113 -27.21 26.72 11.58
C ARG A 1113 -26.65 27.98 12.23
N GLN A 1114 -25.50 27.84 12.90
CA GLN A 1114 -24.76 28.97 13.45
C GLN A 1114 -24.25 29.85 12.31
N THR A 1115 -24.42 31.17 12.43
CA THR A 1115 -23.94 32.15 11.46
C THR A 1115 -22.94 33.11 12.10
N TYR A 1116 -21.95 33.54 11.32
CA TYR A 1116 -20.86 34.41 11.78
C TYR A 1116 -20.58 35.50 10.76
N ALA A 1117 -20.27 36.70 11.24
CA ALA A 1117 -19.85 37.82 10.41
C ALA A 1117 -18.38 38.18 10.67
N LEU A 1118 -17.72 38.68 9.62
CA LEU A 1118 -16.45 39.41 9.74
C LEU A 1118 -16.71 40.77 10.41
N THR A 1119 -15.88 41.13 11.37
CA THR A 1119 -15.89 42.48 11.98
C THR A 1119 -15.27 43.50 11.04
N ASP A 1120 -15.51 44.78 11.29
CA ASP A 1120 -14.94 45.86 10.46
C ASP A 1120 -13.41 45.89 10.53
N ASP A 1121 -12.82 45.61 11.70
CA ASP A 1121 -11.37 45.46 11.88
C ASP A 1121 -10.77 44.34 11.01
N GLU A 1122 -11.44 43.18 10.91
CA GLU A 1122 -10.98 42.06 10.07
C GLU A 1122 -11.10 42.37 8.58
N ARG A 1123 -12.15 43.11 8.18
CA ARG A 1123 -12.32 43.60 6.80
C ARG A 1123 -11.24 44.62 6.43
N ALA A 1124 -10.80 45.44 7.37
CA ALA A 1124 -9.70 46.39 7.18
C ALA A 1124 -8.32 45.70 7.17
N ALA A 1125 -8.11 44.73 8.06
CA ALA A 1125 -6.83 44.02 8.20
C ALA A 1125 -6.58 42.94 7.13
N ASN A 1126 -7.62 42.50 6.42
CA ASN A 1126 -7.58 41.39 5.46
C ASN A 1126 -7.08 40.05 6.05
N ALA A 1127 -7.19 39.92 7.37
CA ALA A 1127 -6.81 38.74 8.14
C ALA A 1127 -7.75 38.56 9.34
N VAL A 1128 -8.04 37.31 9.69
CA VAL A 1128 -8.78 36.96 10.91
C VAL A 1128 -7.82 36.35 11.93
N THR A 1129 -7.75 36.95 13.12
CA THR A 1129 -6.89 36.50 14.25
C THR A 1129 -7.69 36.06 15.47
N ARG A 1130 -9.04 36.11 15.45
CA ARG A 1130 -9.91 35.80 16.61
C ARG A 1130 -9.76 34.38 17.20
N PHE A 1131 -9.09 33.46 16.47
CA PHE A 1131 -8.79 32.09 16.92
C PHE A 1131 -7.37 31.93 17.51
N ALA A 1132 -6.50 32.94 17.41
CA ALA A 1132 -5.10 32.88 17.85
C ALA A 1132 -4.91 32.70 19.37
N GLN A 1133 -5.98 32.86 20.16
CA GLN A 1133 -5.99 32.65 21.62
C GLN A 1133 -6.83 31.43 22.03
N ARG A 1134 -7.24 30.59 21.07
CA ARG A 1134 -8.06 29.38 21.30
C ARG A 1134 -7.26 28.14 20.92
N PRO A 1135 -6.49 27.54 21.86
CA PRO A 1135 -5.77 26.32 21.58
C PRO A 1135 -6.76 25.15 21.38
N VAL A 1136 -6.48 24.30 20.40
CA VAL A 1136 -7.29 23.15 20.01
C VAL A 1136 -6.48 21.86 20.02
N LYS A 1137 -7.17 20.73 20.13
CA LYS A 1137 -6.56 19.40 20.08
C LYS A 1137 -6.09 19.11 18.65
N ALA A 1138 -4.87 18.62 18.47
CA ALA A 1138 -4.29 18.30 17.16
C ALA A 1138 -5.18 17.37 16.31
N GLY A 1139 -5.81 16.37 16.93
CA GLY A 1139 -6.79 15.50 16.26
C GLY A 1139 -8.04 16.21 15.73
N SER A 1140 -8.40 17.39 16.26
CA SER A 1140 -9.53 18.19 15.78
C SER A 1140 -9.23 18.89 14.45
N LEU A 1141 -7.97 19.21 14.15
CA LEU A 1141 -7.57 19.81 12.86
C LEU A 1141 -7.83 18.85 11.70
N MET A 1142 -7.62 17.55 11.92
CA MET A 1142 -7.96 16.53 10.92
C MET A 1142 -9.47 16.50 10.60
N GLY A 1143 -10.32 16.97 11.51
CA GLY A 1143 -11.75 17.15 11.28
C GLY A 1143 -12.09 18.21 10.22
N LEU A 1144 -11.21 19.18 9.98
CA LEU A 1144 -11.39 20.21 8.94
C LEU A 1144 -11.43 19.60 7.53
N ILE A 1145 -10.77 18.45 7.31
CA ILE A 1145 -10.77 17.74 6.03
C ILE A 1145 -12.20 17.33 5.63
N HIS A 1146 -13.03 16.93 6.60
CA HIS A 1146 -14.44 16.59 6.36
C HIS A 1146 -15.32 17.81 6.04
N ARG A 1147 -14.81 19.04 6.20
CA ARG A 1147 -15.50 20.31 5.87
C ARG A 1147 -14.90 21.02 4.66
N GLY A 1148 -14.17 20.26 3.83
CA GLY A 1148 -13.61 20.73 2.56
C GLY A 1148 -12.32 21.53 2.68
N TRP A 1149 -11.61 21.44 3.81
CA TRP A 1149 -10.22 21.90 3.91
C TRP A 1149 -9.26 20.82 3.41
N GLU A 1150 -8.12 21.27 2.90
CA GLU A 1150 -6.99 20.44 2.49
C GLU A 1150 -5.76 20.79 3.33
N ARG A 1151 -4.82 19.85 3.38
CA ARG A 1151 -3.51 20.06 4.01
C ARG A 1151 -2.57 20.60 2.95
N ASP A 1152 -1.73 21.56 3.31
CA ASP A 1152 -0.61 21.97 2.46
C ASP A 1152 0.50 20.90 2.40
N GLU A 1153 1.53 21.12 1.57
CA GLU A 1153 2.68 20.21 1.49
C GLU A 1153 3.51 20.21 2.79
N ALA A 1154 3.95 19.01 3.19
CA ALA A 1154 4.77 18.84 4.37
C ALA A 1154 6.18 19.39 4.10
N HIS A 1155 6.59 20.39 4.89
CA HIS A 1155 7.91 21.00 4.76
C HIS A 1155 8.99 20.05 5.33
N GLY A 1156 10.27 20.38 5.10
CA GLY A 1156 11.41 19.57 5.55
C GLY A 1156 11.30 19.20 7.04
N GLY A 1157 11.27 17.90 7.34
CA GLY A 1157 11.00 17.36 8.68
C GLY A 1157 9.61 16.73 8.87
N GLY A 1158 8.71 16.80 7.86
CA GLY A 1158 7.39 16.15 7.92
C GLY A 1158 6.34 16.94 8.70
N MET A 1159 6.59 18.23 8.94
CA MET A 1159 5.71 19.15 9.65
C MET A 1159 4.78 19.87 8.67
N LEU A 1160 3.49 19.94 9.02
CA LEU A 1160 2.44 20.64 8.30
C LEU A 1160 2.14 21.97 8.99
N GLY A 1161 2.46 23.09 8.33
CA GLY A 1161 2.25 24.43 8.86
C GLY A 1161 0.91 25.08 8.50
N GLU A 1162 0.25 24.67 7.41
CA GLU A 1162 -0.95 25.35 6.90
C GLU A 1162 -2.05 24.37 6.45
N PHE A 1163 -3.31 24.79 6.61
CA PHE A 1163 -4.50 24.19 5.97
C PHE A 1163 -5.09 25.19 4.97
N VAL A 1164 -5.59 24.70 3.84
CA VAL A 1164 -6.14 25.54 2.76
C VAL A 1164 -7.57 25.13 2.41
N LYS A 1165 -8.44 26.08 2.05
CA LYS A 1165 -9.82 25.81 1.61
C LYS A 1165 -10.14 26.63 0.36
N LEU A 1166 -10.55 25.97 -0.71
CA LEU A 1166 -11.01 26.62 -1.95
C LEU A 1166 -12.30 27.40 -1.68
N VAL A 1167 -12.39 28.61 -2.23
CA VAL A 1167 -13.57 29.48 -2.11
C VAL A 1167 -14.38 29.43 -3.41
N PRO A 1168 -15.60 28.85 -3.40
CA PRO A 1168 -16.45 28.77 -4.59
C PRO A 1168 -16.73 30.16 -5.20
N GLY A 1169 -16.77 30.23 -6.53
CA GLY A 1169 -17.01 31.47 -7.26
C GLY A 1169 -15.83 32.46 -7.28
N THR A 1170 -14.65 32.07 -6.77
CA THR A 1170 -13.44 32.89 -6.84
C THR A 1170 -12.22 32.03 -7.17
N ASP A 1171 -11.18 32.64 -7.74
CA ASP A 1171 -9.89 31.96 -7.96
C ASP A 1171 -9.09 31.73 -6.65
N GLY A 1172 -9.64 32.16 -5.50
CA GLY A 1172 -8.91 32.27 -4.24
C GLY A 1172 -8.99 31.05 -3.32
N VAL A 1173 -8.00 30.95 -2.43
CA VAL A 1173 -7.96 30.00 -1.32
C VAL A 1173 -7.90 30.74 0.02
N ILE A 1174 -8.69 30.29 0.98
CA ILE A 1174 -8.49 30.61 2.40
C ILE A 1174 -7.32 29.78 2.90
N VAL A 1175 -6.40 30.40 3.64
CA VAL A 1175 -5.27 29.74 4.30
C VAL A 1175 -5.32 29.97 5.79
N ALA A 1176 -5.34 28.87 6.54
CA ALA A 1176 -5.26 28.82 8.00
C ALA A 1176 -3.86 28.37 8.43
N ARG A 1177 -3.11 29.28 9.06
CA ARG A 1177 -1.76 28.99 9.57
C ARG A 1177 -1.82 28.39 10.98
N LEU A 1178 -1.04 27.33 11.18
CA LEU A 1178 -0.90 26.63 12.44
C LEU A 1178 0.36 27.08 13.20
N ASP A 1179 0.30 26.97 14.53
CA ASP A 1179 1.43 27.12 15.44
C ASP A 1179 1.25 26.11 16.61
N PRO A 1180 2.22 25.23 16.91
CA PRO A 1180 3.55 25.10 16.29
C PRO A 1180 3.55 24.36 14.93
N GLY A 1181 2.42 23.78 14.50
CA GLY A 1181 2.34 22.94 13.30
C GLY A 1181 2.29 21.45 13.61
N LEU A 1182 1.79 20.65 12.65
CA LEU A 1182 1.37 19.27 12.88
C LEU A 1182 2.38 18.25 12.30
N VAL A 1183 2.93 17.36 13.12
CA VAL A 1183 3.85 16.30 12.66
C VAL A 1183 3.08 15.14 12.01
N LEU A 1184 3.31 14.90 10.72
CA LEU A 1184 2.63 13.85 9.96
C LEU A 1184 3.26 12.47 10.21
N GLY A 1185 2.75 11.79 11.24
CA GLY A 1185 3.17 10.44 11.61
C GLY A 1185 2.93 10.16 13.09
N ASP A 1186 3.02 11.22 13.91
CA ASP A 1186 2.72 11.21 15.33
C ASP A 1186 1.91 12.45 15.72
N LEU A 1187 0.58 12.29 15.80
CA LEU A 1187 -0.35 13.34 16.23
C LEU A 1187 -0.26 13.63 17.74
N SER A 1188 0.52 12.85 18.51
CA SER A 1188 0.75 13.04 19.94
C SER A 1188 2.01 13.84 20.25
N ALA A 1189 2.91 14.03 19.28
CA ALA A 1189 4.12 14.84 19.42
C ALA A 1189 3.80 16.31 19.76
N GLU A 1190 2.83 16.91 19.07
CA GLU A 1190 2.38 18.29 19.29
C GLU A 1190 0.84 18.35 19.47
N PRO A 1191 0.33 17.92 20.64
CA PRO A 1191 -1.11 17.64 20.83
C PRO A 1191 -1.95 18.91 21.00
N LYS A 1192 -1.31 20.05 21.29
CA LYS A 1192 -1.88 21.40 21.38
C LYS A 1192 -1.51 22.18 20.14
N GLN A 1193 -2.49 22.74 19.45
CA GLN A 1193 -2.30 23.52 18.23
C GLN A 1193 -3.12 24.82 18.29
N THR A 1194 -2.70 25.85 17.56
CA THR A 1194 -3.41 27.12 17.47
C THR A 1194 -3.53 27.55 16.02
N VAL A 1195 -4.69 28.08 15.61
CA VAL A 1195 -4.85 28.72 14.31
C VAL A 1195 -4.58 30.21 14.47
N THR A 1196 -3.42 30.67 14.01
CA THR A 1196 -2.91 32.03 14.29
C THR A 1196 -3.54 33.08 13.39
N THR A 1197 -3.68 32.78 12.10
CA THR A 1197 -4.22 33.70 11.09
C THR A 1197 -5.03 32.95 10.04
N LEU A 1198 -6.13 33.56 9.59
CA LEU A 1198 -6.80 33.23 8.32
C LEU A 1198 -6.58 34.37 7.34
N THR A 1199 -6.21 34.03 6.10
CA THR A 1199 -6.08 34.99 4.99
C THR A 1199 -6.66 34.41 3.71
N LEU A 1200 -7.15 35.26 2.80
CA LEU A 1200 -7.48 34.87 1.43
C LEU A 1200 -6.24 35.08 0.54
N ARG A 1201 -5.87 34.14 -0.34
CA ARG A 1201 -4.75 34.25 -1.29
C ARG A 1201 -5.24 33.93 -2.70
N THR A 1202 -4.57 34.44 -3.74
CA THR A 1202 -4.95 34.17 -5.15
C THR A 1202 -4.58 32.78 -5.66
N THR A 1203 -3.61 32.13 -5.02
CA THR A 1203 -3.24 30.72 -5.26
C THR A 1203 -2.70 30.14 -3.95
N ARG A 1204 -2.56 28.81 -3.86
CA ARG A 1204 -1.95 28.14 -2.67
C ARG A 1204 -0.58 28.75 -2.31
N ASN A 1205 0.22 29.09 -3.32
CA ASN A 1205 1.59 29.58 -3.16
C ASN A 1205 1.72 31.11 -3.32
N GLY A 1206 0.61 31.86 -3.36
CA GLY A 1206 0.64 33.30 -3.65
C GLY A 1206 0.86 34.15 -2.40
N ASP A 1207 2.04 34.74 -2.23
CA ASP A 1207 2.48 35.34 -0.94
C ASP A 1207 1.69 36.55 -0.39
N GLN A 1208 0.77 37.15 -1.15
CA GLN A 1208 0.03 38.33 -0.70
C GLN A 1208 -1.43 38.04 -0.34
N PRO A 1209 -1.88 38.40 0.89
CA PRO A 1209 -3.29 38.40 1.26
C PRO A 1209 -4.14 39.27 0.33
N GLN A 1210 -5.34 38.78 0.04
CA GLN A 1210 -6.40 39.44 -0.72
C GLN A 1210 -7.47 39.98 0.22
N PRO A 1211 -8.25 41.00 -0.19
CA PRO A 1211 -9.32 41.53 0.64
C PRO A 1211 -10.37 40.48 1.02
N LEU A 1212 -10.63 40.32 2.32
CA LEU A 1212 -11.65 39.38 2.83
C LEU A 1212 -13.07 39.79 2.40
N THR A 1213 -13.27 41.04 1.97
CA THR A 1213 -14.49 41.54 1.33
C THR A 1213 -14.81 40.87 -0.01
N ARG A 1214 -13.87 40.12 -0.62
CA ARG A 1214 -14.14 39.25 -1.78
C ARG A 1214 -14.93 37.98 -1.43
N LEU A 1215 -15.07 37.65 -0.14
CA LEU A 1215 -15.88 36.53 0.32
C LEU A 1215 -17.35 36.95 0.43
N ASN A 1216 -18.26 36.13 -0.09
CA ASN A 1216 -19.70 36.29 0.20
C ASN A 1216 -20.01 35.92 1.67
N ALA A 1217 -21.18 36.34 2.15
CA ALA A 1217 -21.55 36.19 3.57
C ALA A 1217 -21.55 34.72 4.04
N VAL A 1218 -21.98 33.78 3.19
CA VAL A 1218 -21.99 32.34 3.50
C VAL A 1218 -20.57 31.81 3.59
N ALA A 1219 -19.71 32.07 2.60
CA ALA A 1219 -18.32 31.60 2.58
C ALA A 1219 -17.54 32.11 3.80
N ALA A 1220 -17.72 33.38 4.18
CA ALA A 1220 -17.14 33.95 5.40
C ALA A 1220 -17.70 33.28 6.67
N SER A 1221 -19.02 33.11 6.77
CA SER A 1221 -19.67 32.46 7.92
C SER A 1221 -19.22 31.01 8.10
N GLU A 1222 -19.15 30.24 7.02
CA GLU A 1222 -18.77 28.82 7.05
C GLU A 1222 -17.29 28.62 7.38
N MET A 1223 -16.40 29.48 6.88
CA MET A 1223 -14.99 29.50 7.29
C MET A 1223 -14.83 29.70 8.80
N LEU A 1224 -15.55 30.67 9.37
CA LEU A 1224 -15.48 30.98 10.80
C LEU A 1224 -16.12 29.85 11.63
N ARG A 1225 -17.26 29.30 11.18
CA ARG A 1225 -17.97 28.18 11.80
C ARG A 1225 -17.10 26.93 11.90
N ASP A 1226 -16.34 26.62 10.85
CA ASP A 1226 -15.47 25.44 10.83
C ASP A 1226 -14.47 25.44 11.99
N LEU A 1227 -13.94 26.60 12.32
CA LEU A 1227 -12.93 26.79 13.35
C LEU A 1227 -13.54 26.94 14.74
N ASP A 1228 -14.71 27.57 14.85
CA ASP A 1228 -15.42 27.66 16.13
C ASP A 1228 -15.83 26.28 16.68
N LEU A 1229 -16.18 25.35 15.77
CA LEU A 1229 -16.54 23.97 16.07
C LEU A 1229 -15.33 23.04 16.34
N MET A 1230 -14.10 23.54 16.44
CA MET A 1230 -12.94 22.73 16.80
C MET A 1230 -12.91 22.41 18.31
N ALA A 1231 -12.49 21.19 18.66
CA ALA A 1231 -12.41 20.76 20.05
C ALA A 1231 -11.29 21.50 20.81
N PRO A 1232 -11.61 22.27 21.86
CA PRO A 1232 -10.62 23.04 22.62
C PRO A 1232 -9.62 22.12 23.33
N PHE A 1233 -8.39 22.59 23.48
CA PHE A 1233 -7.37 21.98 24.31
C PHE A 1233 -7.57 22.45 25.76
N THR A 1234 -8.48 21.77 26.46
CA THR A 1234 -8.74 21.87 27.91
C THR A 1234 -7.76 21.02 28.69
#